data_AF-A0A8H5LNM1-F1
#
_entry.id   AF-A0A8H5LNM1-F1
#
_cell.length_a   1.000
_cell.length_b   1.000
_cell.length_c   1.000
_cell.angle_alpha   90.00
_cell.angle_beta   90.00
_cell.angle_gamma   90.00
#
_symmetry.space_group_name_H-M   'P 1'
#
loop_
_entity.id
_entity.type
_entity.pdbx_description
1 polymer ?
#
loop_
_entity_poly.entity_id
_entity_poly.type
_entity_poly.pdbx_seq_one_letter_code
_entity_poly.pdbx_strand_id
1 'polypeptide(L)'
;MVASGFNPLGWVREKIVPQTREKQTREEIAEAKKQAAEEGNRSIFESQPTVVEKPVKEGRTWAMTDIKNRDKLVGAKEHKYSTANFKISHRKLNMLANQISGKPVDWAILQMQFSEKRASTRIMNMLATAKDHASRYKRMDRSKLIVCLEAEAWVTKGSRPPKRIEPRGRNHYGVRQHPNSKMTVVLRHGKTVEEKKVERREKILKRIVSAGVTREDIPLRNPAPTWRGFVAKRRVNIRLAKNSNHESGHVDVTPTTISSRNRWRTFPSTLFLALLSLTATCIAEEAAFENTAIVRTAELGGSIVHVTTTYAIKSLANGQDRYTVAFSRKERDASSFLEVKIKGQKDPLEIRERPFYANAKFTEVDVLLPKKLAVNATLNLVMETIQAHVTEPWPEYAGQKDEQAMRYTTDLFVLSSYPTLVQRTKIKALVPRIISHTTPEVGSFASDNVASKSGATITYGPFNGIPVSTSNDFLKEYQQPITIRYYHEQPVLEVTDYKRSVELSHWGSNVNTEDHIVLYNAGPKLKGHFSRVEYQQLAYFSKSSPHILHSLRMDLPPGINNVYYYDLVGNVSTSRLNEAPAVPKGQPVRKPSVIEIKPRYPLLGGWNYTFTLGWDADLAHVAGYNKSSGEYTVEVPVMTAIPGAVVNNLEVKIVLPEGATDIEVITPYPARAMWLDKHTTYLDTVGRPAIMFEYKDLTIKHAQNIYVIYRLSAKEHFRKPFAVSAVFFGFFIFTFVVRRIDLTIHKKQKTA
;
A
#
# COMPACT_ATOMS: atom_id res chain seq x y z
N MET A 1 -25.04 67.27 15.28
CA MET A 1 -23.73 67.63 14.66
C MET A 1 -22.75 66.58 15.14
N VAL A 2 -22.02 65.80 14.35
CA VAL A 2 -21.58 65.90 12.95
C VAL A 2 -21.67 64.50 12.34
N ALA A 3 -22.19 64.40 11.13
CA ALA A 3 -22.09 63.21 10.30
C ALA A 3 -20.66 63.09 9.75
N SER A 4 -20.04 61.91 9.84
CA SER A 4 -19.06 61.47 8.84
C SER A 4 -18.71 59.98 8.99
N GLY A 5 -18.76 59.26 7.86
CA GLY A 5 -17.83 58.17 7.58
C GLY A 5 -18.26 56.74 7.93
N PHE A 6 -19.35 56.23 7.37
CA PHE A 6 -19.46 54.77 7.20
C PHE A 6 -18.45 54.36 6.12
N ASN A 7 -17.27 53.91 6.54
CA ASN A 7 -16.20 53.46 5.66
C ASN A 7 -16.20 51.91 5.61
N PRO A 8 -17.00 51.28 4.73
CA PRO A 8 -17.18 49.82 4.70
C PRO A 8 -15.86 49.07 4.47
N LEU A 9 -14.87 49.70 3.83
CA LEU A 9 -13.55 49.12 3.62
C LEU A 9 -12.70 49.04 4.89
N GLY A 10 -12.93 49.92 5.89
CA GLY A 10 -12.24 49.86 7.19
C GLY A 10 -12.69 48.66 8.03
N TRP A 11 -14.00 48.42 8.06
CA TRP A 11 -14.59 47.25 8.71
C TRP A 11 -14.12 45.92 8.08
N VAL A 12 -14.01 45.89 6.74
CA VAL A 12 -13.47 44.73 6.01
C VAL A 12 -11.97 44.55 6.28
N ARG A 13 -11.19 45.64 6.36
CA ARG A 13 -9.75 45.59 6.68
C ARG A 13 -9.49 45.08 8.11
N GLU A 14 -10.32 45.45 9.09
CA GLU A 14 -10.20 44.95 10.47
C GLU A 14 -10.56 43.47 10.61
N LYS A 15 -11.51 42.96 9.81
CA LYS A 15 -11.94 41.56 9.85
C LYS A 15 -11.03 40.60 9.09
N ILE A 16 -10.35 41.08 8.03
CA ILE A 16 -9.56 40.24 7.12
C ILE A 16 -8.06 40.24 7.47
N VAL A 17 -7.53 41.27 8.14
CA VAL A 17 -6.13 41.26 8.60
C VAL A 17 -6.00 40.37 9.85
N PRO A 18 -5.07 39.40 9.89
CA PRO A 18 -4.87 38.55 11.06
C PRO A 18 -4.35 39.38 12.24
N GLN A 19 -5.26 39.79 13.12
CA GLN A 19 -4.93 40.42 14.39
C GLN A 19 -4.45 39.35 15.38
N THR A 20 -3.32 39.58 16.05
CA THR A 20 -2.91 38.77 17.20
C THR A 20 -3.94 38.93 18.31
N ARG A 21 -4.74 37.89 18.55
CA ARG A 21 -5.75 37.88 19.61
C ARG A 21 -5.06 38.03 20.97
N GLU A 22 -5.10 39.24 21.54
CA GLU A 22 -4.63 39.48 22.90
C GLU A 22 -5.43 38.60 23.85
N LYS A 23 -4.72 37.92 24.76
CA LYS A 23 -5.37 37.07 25.76
C LYS A 23 -6.07 37.99 26.75
N GLN A 24 -7.41 37.94 26.78
CA GLN A 24 -8.19 38.61 27.81
C GLN A 24 -7.70 38.21 29.20
N THR A 25 -7.57 39.19 30.08
CA THR A 25 -7.15 38.95 31.46
C THR A 25 -8.22 38.13 32.19
N ARG A 26 -7.85 37.43 33.28
CA ARG A 26 -8.80 36.60 34.04
C ARG A 26 -9.97 37.41 34.59
N GLU A 27 -9.74 38.70 34.84
CA GLU A 27 -10.72 39.65 35.36
C GLU A 27 -11.73 40.04 34.28
N GLU A 28 -11.28 40.36 33.07
CA GLU A 28 -12.15 40.64 31.91
C GLU A 28 -13.04 39.44 31.54
N ILE A 29 -12.49 38.22 31.60
CA ILE A 29 -13.27 37.00 31.35
C ILE A 29 -14.33 36.80 32.44
N ALA A 30 -14.04 37.18 33.69
CA ALA A 30 -15.00 37.08 34.79
C ALA A 30 -16.11 38.14 34.69
N GLU A 31 -15.78 39.36 34.25
CA GLU A 31 -16.75 40.43 34.00
C GLU A 31 -17.65 40.13 32.80
N ALA A 32 -17.08 39.66 31.69
CA ALA A 32 -17.85 39.22 30.52
C ALA A 32 -18.81 38.07 30.87
N LYS A 33 -18.41 37.17 31.78
CA LYS A 33 -19.27 36.12 32.30
C LYS A 33 -20.39 36.65 33.20
N LYS A 34 -20.12 37.68 34.02
CA LYS A 34 -21.16 38.36 34.81
C LYS A 34 -22.18 39.05 33.92
N GLN A 35 -21.73 39.75 32.89
CA GLN A 35 -22.60 40.41 31.91
C GLN A 35 -23.46 39.40 31.15
N ALA A 36 -22.87 38.32 30.61
CA ALA A 36 -23.63 37.25 29.96
C ALA A 36 -24.62 36.55 30.92
N ALA A 37 -24.31 36.55 32.23
CA ALA A 37 -25.17 36.01 33.27
C ALA A 37 -26.33 36.92 33.68
N GLU A 38 -26.20 38.24 33.49
CA GLU A 38 -27.25 39.25 33.66
C GLU A 38 -28.15 39.33 32.42
N GLU A 39 -27.59 39.15 31.23
CA GLU A 39 -28.30 39.08 29.94
C GLU A 39 -29.04 37.75 29.71
N GLY A 40 -28.93 36.78 30.63
CA GLY A 40 -29.62 35.49 30.58
C GLY A 40 -29.01 34.44 29.64
N ASN A 41 -27.92 34.75 28.94
CA ASN A 41 -27.19 33.85 28.04
C ASN A 41 -26.14 33.01 28.78
N ARG A 42 -26.53 32.32 29.86
CA ARG A 42 -25.61 31.46 30.61
C ARG A 42 -25.35 30.13 29.88
N SER A 43 -24.10 29.70 29.88
CA SER A 43 -23.71 28.38 29.35
C SER A 43 -24.22 27.25 30.25
N ILE A 44 -24.75 26.19 29.65
CA ILE A 44 -25.25 24.97 30.31
C ILE A 44 -24.18 24.29 31.21
N PHE A 45 -22.89 24.55 30.98
CA PHE A 45 -21.81 24.01 31.80
C PHE A 45 -21.55 24.80 33.09
N GLU A 46 -22.06 26.02 33.20
CA GLU A 46 -21.93 26.88 34.39
C GLU A 46 -23.19 26.84 35.29
N SER A 47 -24.26 26.19 34.85
CA SER A 47 -25.50 26.02 35.61
C SER A 47 -25.46 24.87 36.63
N GLN A 48 -24.31 24.23 36.83
CA GLN A 48 -24.17 23.24 37.90
C GLN A 48 -24.05 23.97 39.24
N PRO A 49 -24.83 23.58 40.27
CA PRO A 49 -24.71 24.19 41.58
C PRO A 49 -23.32 23.88 42.13
N THR A 50 -22.50 24.93 42.31
CA THR A 50 -21.26 24.82 43.07
C THR A 50 -21.63 24.40 44.49
N VAL A 51 -21.06 23.28 44.94
CA VAL A 51 -21.18 22.84 46.33
C VAL A 51 -20.67 23.97 47.21
N VAL A 52 -21.56 24.59 47.97
CA VAL A 52 -21.24 25.65 48.92
C VAL A 52 -20.30 25.06 49.97
N GLU A 53 -19.01 25.33 49.84
CA GLU A 53 -18.06 25.11 50.93
C GLU A 53 -18.46 26.06 52.06
N LYS A 54 -18.95 25.50 53.17
CA LYS A 54 -19.24 26.28 54.37
C LYS A 54 -17.93 26.94 54.84
N PRO A 55 -17.95 28.22 55.24
CA PRO A 55 -16.75 28.88 55.74
C PRO A 55 -16.28 28.16 56.99
N VAL A 56 -15.03 27.67 56.95
CA VAL A 56 -14.33 27.20 58.14
C VAL A 56 -14.13 28.41 59.04
N LYS A 57 -14.75 28.41 60.22
CA LYS A 57 -14.51 29.43 61.24
C LYS A 57 -13.02 29.45 61.57
N GLU A 58 -12.38 30.60 61.42
CA GLU A 58 -11.00 30.82 61.86
C GLU A 58 -10.91 30.60 63.37
N GLY A 59 -10.41 29.43 63.77
CA GLY A 59 -10.02 29.15 65.15
C GLY A 59 -8.74 29.91 65.47
N ARG A 60 -8.72 30.55 66.65
CA ARG A 60 -7.61 31.34 67.22
C ARG A 60 -6.23 30.75 66.88
N THR A 61 -5.37 31.57 66.28
CA THR A 61 -3.95 31.28 66.13
C THR A 61 -3.28 31.29 67.50
N TRP A 62 -2.93 30.10 67.99
CA TRP A 62 -1.93 29.98 69.04
C TRP A 62 -0.54 30.10 68.41
N ALA A 63 0.26 31.06 68.87
CA ALA A 63 1.66 31.15 68.54
C ALA A 63 2.36 29.89 69.07
N MET A 64 2.67 28.95 68.17
CA MET A 64 3.29 27.70 68.53
C MET A 64 4.79 27.95 68.75
N THR A 65 5.17 28.17 70.01
CA THR A 65 6.54 28.07 70.47
C THR A 65 7.03 26.62 70.32
N ASP A 66 8.26 26.50 69.81
CA ASP A 66 9.14 25.33 69.69
C ASP A 66 8.57 23.93 69.99
N ILE A 67 7.96 23.33 68.98
CA ILE A 67 7.87 21.87 68.88
C ILE A 67 9.16 21.36 68.23
N LYS A 68 10.06 20.77 69.04
CA LYS A 68 11.32 20.11 68.62
C LYS A 68 11.16 18.87 67.71
N ASN A 69 10.01 18.71 67.04
CA ASN A 69 9.71 17.58 66.17
C ASN A 69 8.76 17.99 65.01
N ARG A 70 9.17 18.97 64.20
CA ARG A 70 8.45 19.34 62.97
C ARG A 70 8.41 18.20 61.93
N ASP A 71 9.38 17.29 61.96
CA ASP A 71 9.46 16.17 61.01
C ASP A 71 8.35 15.12 61.17
N LYS A 72 7.70 15.05 62.35
CA LYS A 72 6.57 14.13 62.60
C LYS A 72 5.20 14.66 62.13
N LEU A 73 5.12 15.92 61.66
CA LEU A 73 3.90 16.54 61.15
C LEU A 73 3.81 16.56 59.61
N VAL A 74 4.78 15.94 58.92
CA VAL A 74 4.66 15.71 57.47
C VAL A 74 3.67 14.57 57.26
N GLY A 75 2.51 14.87 56.67
CA GLY A 75 1.52 13.85 56.29
C GLY A 75 2.20 12.71 55.51
N ALA A 76 1.81 11.46 55.77
CA ALA A 76 2.46 10.33 55.14
C ALA A 76 2.43 10.48 53.62
N LYS A 77 3.58 10.33 52.97
CA LYS A 77 3.72 10.51 51.50
C LYS A 77 3.07 9.37 50.71
N GLU A 78 2.88 8.22 51.35
CA GLU A 78 2.32 7.03 50.72
C GLU A 78 1.53 6.15 51.70
N HIS A 79 0.57 5.41 51.14
CA HIS A 79 -0.23 4.43 51.88
C HIS A 79 -0.15 3.06 51.19
N LYS A 80 0.49 2.10 51.87
CA LYS A 80 0.64 0.73 51.39
C LYS A 80 -0.47 -0.16 51.93
N TYR A 81 -1.09 -0.93 51.05
CA TYR A 81 -2.13 -1.90 51.40
C TYR A 81 -1.95 -3.18 50.59
N SER A 82 -2.23 -4.35 51.18
CA SER A 82 -2.05 -5.65 50.50
C SER A 82 -3.23 -6.58 50.70
N THR A 83 -3.57 -7.34 49.67
CA THR A 83 -4.56 -8.42 49.75
C THR A 83 -4.00 -9.63 50.48
N ALA A 84 -4.87 -10.48 51.04
CA ALA A 84 -4.47 -11.86 51.38
C ALA A 84 -4.17 -12.69 50.11
N ASN A 85 -3.54 -13.84 50.28
CA ASN A 85 -3.19 -14.70 49.15
C ASN A 85 -4.43 -15.12 48.33
N PHE A 86 -4.33 -14.98 47.01
CA PHE A 86 -5.22 -15.58 46.03
C PHE A 86 -4.69 -16.95 45.63
N LYS A 87 -5.60 -17.90 45.37
CA LYS A 87 -5.27 -19.18 44.72
C LYS A 87 -5.14 -19.02 43.20
N ILE A 88 -4.29 -18.08 42.79
CA ILE A 88 -4.08 -17.66 41.41
C ILE A 88 -2.58 -17.53 41.17
N SER A 89 -2.15 -17.72 39.91
CA SER A 89 -0.77 -17.47 39.53
C SER A 89 -0.46 -15.97 39.57
N HIS A 90 0.69 -15.63 40.15
CA HIS A 90 1.23 -14.27 40.11
C HIS A 90 1.17 -13.64 38.71
N ARG A 91 1.46 -14.41 37.64
CA ARG A 91 1.40 -13.92 36.24
C ARG A 91 0.01 -13.42 35.84
N LYS A 92 -1.04 -14.16 36.22
CA LYS A 92 -2.44 -13.81 35.91
C LYS A 92 -2.89 -12.59 36.71
N LEU A 93 -2.52 -12.55 38.00
CA LEU A 93 -2.83 -11.42 38.87
C LEU A 93 -2.06 -10.15 38.46
N ASN A 94 -0.85 -10.30 37.89
CA ASN A 94 -0.04 -9.19 37.40
C ASN A 94 -0.67 -8.45 36.22
N MET A 95 -1.49 -9.13 35.40
CA MET A 95 -2.23 -8.47 34.31
C MET A 95 -3.23 -7.45 34.86
N LEU A 96 -3.92 -7.78 35.96
CA LEU A 96 -4.82 -6.85 36.64
C LEU A 96 -4.06 -5.73 37.35
N ALA A 97 -2.89 -6.04 37.94
CA ALA A 97 -2.02 -5.03 38.52
C ALA A 97 -1.59 -3.99 37.47
N ASN A 98 -1.10 -4.43 36.30
CA ASN A 98 -0.73 -3.55 35.19
C ASN A 98 -1.92 -2.72 34.68
N GLN A 99 -3.14 -3.28 34.67
CA GLN A 99 -4.33 -2.58 34.20
C GLN A 99 -4.70 -1.38 35.07
N ILE A 100 -4.53 -1.47 36.40
CA ILE A 100 -4.88 -0.38 37.33
C ILE A 100 -3.70 0.54 37.66
N SER A 101 -2.49 0.10 37.35
CA SER A 101 -1.26 0.82 37.66
C SER A 101 -1.23 2.20 36.96
N GLY A 102 -0.88 3.26 37.70
CA GLY A 102 -0.73 4.63 37.22
C GLY A 102 -2.01 5.44 37.09
N LYS A 103 -3.14 4.86 37.48
CA LYS A 103 -4.47 5.44 37.27
C LYS A 103 -5.03 6.01 38.57
N PRO A 104 -5.90 7.03 38.51
CA PRO A 104 -6.61 7.51 39.69
C PRO A 104 -7.32 6.36 40.39
N VAL A 105 -7.33 6.36 41.73
CA VAL A 105 -7.88 5.25 42.52
C VAL A 105 -9.35 4.99 42.16
N ASP A 106 -10.11 6.04 41.87
CA ASP A 106 -11.54 5.94 41.54
C ASP A 106 -11.76 5.30 40.17
N TRP A 107 -10.87 5.62 39.23
CA TRP A 107 -10.85 4.97 37.93
C TRP A 107 -10.46 3.49 38.03
N ALA A 108 -9.50 3.16 38.90
CA ALA A 108 -9.11 1.78 39.16
C ALA A 108 -10.24 0.96 39.80
N ILE A 109 -10.98 1.53 40.76
CA ILE A 109 -12.16 0.90 41.36
C ILE A 109 -13.22 0.62 40.28
N LEU A 110 -13.55 1.63 39.47
CA LEU A 110 -14.52 1.51 38.37
C LEU A 110 -14.09 0.41 37.38
N GLN A 111 -12.80 0.30 37.10
CA GLN A 111 -12.29 -0.69 36.15
C GLN A 111 -12.24 -2.10 36.70
N MET A 112 -12.09 -2.26 38.01
CA MET A 112 -12.28 -3.55 38.66
C MET A 112 -13.76 -3.92 38.77
N GLN A 113 -14.67 -2.94 38.88
CA GLN A 113 -16.12 -3.17 38.88
C GLN A 113 -16.61 -3.79 37.56
N PHE A 114 -16.15 -3.29 36.41
CA PHE A 114 -16.54 -3.80 35.09
C PHE A 114 -15.63 -4.90 34.54
N SER A 115 -14.63 -5.35 35.31
CA SER A 115 -13.75 -6.43 34.88
C SER A 115 -14.37 -7.81 35.15
N GLU A 116 -14.51 -8.62 34.11
CA GLU A 116 -15.03 -9.99 34.18
C GLU A 116 -14.13 -10.98 34.94
N LYS A 117 -12.89 -10.58 35.28
CA LYS A 117 -11.94 -11.51 35.92
C LYS A 117 -12.36 -11.77 37.36
N ARG A 118 -12.53 -13.03 37.75
CA ARG A 118 -12.94 -13.43 39.13
C ARG A 118 -12.19 -12.72 40.29
N ALA A 119 -10.93 -12.34 40.09
CA ALA A 119 -10.14 -11.63 41.12
C ALA A 119 -10.48 -10.14 41.26
N SER A 120 -11.16 -9.54 40.28
CA SER A 120 -11.46 -8.10 40.19
C SER A 120 -12.29 -7.62 41.38
N THR A 121 -13.33 -8.36 41.77
CA THR A 121 -14.22 -8.03 42.88
C THR A 121 -13.47 -7.85 44.20
N ARG A 122 -12.52 -8.76 44.50
CA ARG A 122 -11.70 -8.68 45.71
C ARG A 122 -10.66 -7.56 45.64
N ILE A 123 -10.12 -7.27 44.45
CA ILE A 123 -9.19 -6.14 44.24
C ILE A 123 -9.93 -4.81 44.36
N MET A 124 -11.16 -4.71 43.85
CA MET A 124 -12.03 -3.54 43.97
C MET A 124 -12.27 -3.19 45.44
N ASN A 125 -12.69 -4.18 46.24
CA ASN A 125 -12.91 -4.00 47.67
C ASN A 125 -11.61 -3.58 48.39
N MET A 126 -10.48 -4.19 48.03
CA MET A 126 -9.18 -3.81 48.58
C MET A 126 -8.82 -2.35 48.24
N LEU A 127 -9.03 -1.90 47.00
CA LEU A 127 -8.76 -0.52 46.59
C LEU A 127 -9.67 0.47 47.32
N ALA A 128 -10.95 0.13 47.52
CA ALA A 128 -11.88 0.95 48.30
C ALA A 128 -11.40 1.08 49.77
N THR A 129 -11.01 -0.03 50.41
CA THR A 129 -10.45 0.02 51.77
C THR A 129 -9.13 0.78 51.85
N ALA A 130 -8.24 0.63 50.86
CA ALA A 130 -6.98 1.35 50.81
C ALA A 130 -7.20 2.86 50.65
N LYS A 131 -8.18 3.25 49.83
CA LYS A 131 -8.59 4.66 49.65
C LYS A 131 -9.11 5.26 50.95
N ASP A 132 -10.00 4.55 51.64
CA ASP A 132 -10.55 5.00 52.92
C ASP A 132 -9.48 5.09 54.01
N HIS A 133 -8.56 4.13 54.06
CA HIS A 133 -7.44 4.14 55.01
C HIS A 133 -6.45 5.28 54.74
N ALA A 134 -6.14 5.54 53.46
CA ALA A 134 -5.30 6.66 53.06
C ALA A 134 -5.91 8.01 53.47
N SER A 135 -7.23 8.16 53.31
CA SER A 135 -7.92 9.39 53.72
C SER A 135 -8.05 9.51 55.24
N ARG A 136 -8.60 8.49 55.92
CA ARG A 136 -8.92 8.56 57.36
C ARG A 136 -7.69 8.55 58.26
N TYR A 137 -6.73 7.65 58.00
CA TYR A 137 -5.58 7.46 58.88
C TYR A 137 -4.34 8.24 58.45
N LYS A 138 -4.15 8.46 57.15
CA LYS A 138 -2.99 9.17 56.61
C LYS A 138 -3.27 10.60 56.15
N ARG A 139 -4.53 11.07 56.28
CA ARG A 139 -4.98 12.43 55.90
C ARG A 139 -4.61 12.80 54.46
N MET A 140 -4.64 11.81 53.55
CA MET A 140 -4.41 12.05 52.13
C MET A 140 -5.66 12.58 51.45
N ASP A 141 -5.48 13.38 50.40
CA ASP A 141 -6.58 13.98 49.63
C ASP A 141 -7.17 12.94 48.68
N ARG A 142 -8.43 12.58 48.93
CA ARG A 142 -9.18 11.56 48.19
C ARG A 142 -9.20 11.81 46.68
N SER A 143 -9.26 13.07 46.26
CA SER A 143 -9.41 13.46 44.85
C SER A 143 -8.12 13.30 44.04
N LYS A 144 -6.96 13.34 44.72
CA LYS A 144 -5.63 13.30 44.10
C LYS A 144 -4.90 11.96 44.28
N LEU A 145 -5.57 10.96 44.84
CA LEU A 145 -4.99 9.62 45.01
C LEU A 145 -4.84 8.91 43.67
N ILE A 146 -3.62 8.47 43.39
CA ILE A 146 -3.27 7.66 42.23
C ILE A 146 -2.65 6.34 42.71
N VAL A 147 -2.96 5.25 42.01
CA VAL A 147 -2.25 3.97 42.13
C VAL A 147 -0.90 4.15 41.44
N CYS A 148 0.22 4.19 42.17
CA CYS A 148 1.51 4.53 41.57
C CYS A 148 2.09 3.42 40.67
N LEU A 149 2.67 3.84 39.52
CA LEU A 149 3.23 2.96 38.48
C LEU A 149 4.76 2.78 38.58
N GLU A 150 5.49 3.72 39.18
CA GLU A 150 6.97 3.73 39.10
C GLU A 150 7.67 3.07 40.29
N ALA A 151 6.93 2.69 41.32
CA ALA A 151 7.36 1.75 42.34
C ALA A 151 6.09 1.21 43.00
N GLU A 152 5.88 -0.10 42.97
CA GLU A 152 5.16 -0.80 44.05
C GLU A 152 3.61 -0.96 43.97
N ALA A 153 3.04 -1.20 42.78
CA ALA A 153 1.84 -2.05 42.64
C ALA A 153 2.22 -3.41 42.02
N TRP A 154 2.62 -4.36 42.87
CA TRP A 154 3.25 -5.60 42.42
C TRP A 154 2.62 -6.82 43.03
N VAL A 155 2.77 -7.93 42.32
CA VAL A 155 2.25 -9.22 42.74
C VAL A 155 3.39 -10.07 43.28
N THR A 156 3.28 -10.46 44.55
CA THR A 156 4.23 -11.34 45.22
C THR A 156 3.73 -12.78 45.16
N LYS A 157 4.64 -13.75 44.95
CA LYS A 157 4.32 -15.19 45.06
C LYS A 157 4.00 -15.51 46.53
N GLY A 158 2.85 -16.12 46.77
CA GLY A 158 2.44 -16.60 48.08
C GLY A 158 3.05 -17.95 48.41
N SER A 159 2.84 -18.42 49.64
CA SER A 159 3.25 -19.76 50.07
C SER A 159 2.67 -20.82 49.13
N ARG A 160 3.53 -21.72 48.64
CA ARG A 160 3.13 -22.72 47.65
C ARG A 160 2.58 -23.97 48.36
N PRO A 161 1.40 -24.47 47.99
CA PRO A 161 0.87 -25.73 48.48
C PRO A 161 1.77 -26.91 48.05
N PRO A 162 1.61 -28.09 48.68
CA PRO A 162 2.37 -29.29 48.34
C PRO A 162 2.21 -29.63 46.85
N LYS A 163 3.28 -30.18 46.28
CA LYS A 163 3.36 -30.66 44.89
C LYS A 163 2.42 -31.85 44.71
N ARG A 164 1.72 -31.93 43.57
CA ARG A 164 0.82 -33.03 43.20
C ARG A 164 1.36 -33.73 41.97
N ILE A 165 1.15 -35.04 41.86
CA ILE A 165 1.51 -35.82 40.67
C ILE A 165 0.45 -35.56 39.58
N GLU A 166 0.90 -35.30 38.36
CA GLU A 166 0.06 -35.18 37.16
C GLU A 166 0.36 -36.38 36.25
N PRO A 167 -0.47 -37.44 36.30
CA PRO A 167 -0.24 -38.62 35.47
C PRO A 167 -0.37 -38.26 33.99
N ARG A 168 0.53 -38.80 33.16
CA ARG A 168 0.52 -38.68 31.69
C ARG A 168 0.56 -40.08 31.07
N GLY A 169 0.39 -40.16 29.75
CA GLY A 169 0.50 -41.43 29.02
C GLY A 169 1.89 -42.05 29.14
N ARG A 170 1.99 -43.36 28.89
CA ARG A 170 3.25 -44.14 28.87
C ARG A 170 4.03 -44.10 30.20
N ASN A 171 3.33 -44.15 31.33
CA ASN A 171 3.94 -44.12 32.68
C ASN A 171 4.79 -42.87 32.97
N HIS A 172 4.62 -41.79 32.19
CA HIS A 172 5.23 -40.50 32.50
C HIS A 172 4.34 -39.77 33.51
N TYR A 173 4.95 -39.05 34.44
CA TYR A 173 4.20 -38.14 35.32
C TYR A 173 4.90 -36.79 35.42
N GLY A 174 4.08 -35.74 35.37
CA GLY A 174 4.49 -34.38 35.67
C GLY A 174 4.30 -34.05 37.15
N VAL A 175 4.87 -32.93 37.59
CA VAL A 175 4.61 -32.37 38.92
C VAL A 175 3.78 -31.11 38.76
N ARG A 176 2.55 -31.13 39.27
CA ARG A 176 1.63 -29.99 39.25
C ARG A 176 1.62 -29.29 40.61
N GLN A 177 1.82 -27.97 40.62
CA GLN A 177 1.74 -27.15 41.82
C GLN A 177 0.80 -25.97 41.58
N HIS A 178 -0.22 -25.82 42.42
CA HIS A 178 -1.11 -24.67 42.34
C HIS A 178 -0.43 -23.42 42.91
N PRO A 179 -0.27 -22.34 42.14
CA PRO A 179 0.36 -21.14 42.67
C PRO A 179 -0.61 -20.33 43.54
N ASN A 180 -0.06 -19.73 44.60
CA ASN A 180 -0.72 -18.68 45.35
C ASN A 180 0.00 -17.34 45.08
N SER A 181 -0.72 -16.22 45.14
CA SER A 181 -0.12 -14.88 44.98
C SER A 181 -0.92 -13.81 45.69
N LYS A 182 -0.27 -12.77 46.20
CA LYS A 182 -0.93 -11.58 46.76
C LYS A 182 -0.54 -10.33 45.99
N MET A 183 -1.45 -9.37 45.93
CA MET A 183 -1.23 -8.06 45.31
C MET A 183 -1.04 -7.01 46.41
N THR A 184 -0.03 -6.18 46.26
CA THR A 184 0.22 -5.02 47.11
C THR A 184 0.08 -3.76 46.28
N VAL A 185 -0.57 -2.74 46.81
CA VAL A 185 -0.77 -1.43 46.18
C VAL A 185 -0.25 -0.34 47.10
N VAL A 186 0.40 0.66 46.51
CA VAL A 186 0.80 1.89 47.19
C VAL A 186 0.06 3.06 46.57
N LEU A 187 -0.63 3.83 47.42
CA LEU A 187 -1.34 5.05 47.05
C LEU A 187 -0.49 6.27 47.39
N ARG A 188 -0.37 7.20 46.45
CA ARG A 188 0.26 8.52 46.65
C ARG A 188 -0.57 9.61 45.98
N HIS A 189 -0.29 10.86 46.33
CA HIS A 189 -0.80 12.00 45.56
C HIS A 189 -0.14 12.03 44.18
N GLY A 190 -0.94 12.15 43.14
CA GLY A 190 -0.44 12.29 41.79
C GLY A 190 -1.08 13.47 41.05
N LYS A 191 -0.43 13.87 39.96
CA LYS A 191 -0.88 14.98 39.10
C LYS A 191 -2.24 14.68 38.49
N THR A 192 -3.10 15.70 38.44
CA THR A 192 -4.42 15.59 37.80
C THR A 192 -4.26 15.34 36.29
N VAL A 193 -5.32 14.83 35.64
CA VAL A 193 -5.29 14.58 34.19
C VAL A 193 -5.03 15.87 33.40
N GLU A 194 -5.55 16.99 33.89
CA GLU A 194 -5.36 18.32 33.29
C GLU A 194 -3.91 18.78 33.41
N GLU A 195 -3.32 18.69 34.61
CA GLU A 195 -1.89 18.98 34.81
C GLU A 195 -1.01 18.12 33.90
N LYS A 196 -1.31 16.82 33.75
CA LYS A 196 -0.59 15.93 32.82
C LYS A 196 -0.74 16.35 31.36
N LYS A 197 -1.92 16.82 30.95
CA LYS A 197 -2.18 17.34 29.59
C LYS A 197 -1.43 18.64 29.36
N VAL A 198 -1.40 19.54 30.35
CA VAL A 198 -0.64 20.80 30.30
C VAL A 198 0.85 20.50 30.18
N GLU A 199 1.42 19.65 31.03
CA GLU A 199 2.83 19.27 30.94
C GLU A 199 3.18 18.59 29.61
N ARG A 200 2.30 17.73 29.09
CA ARG A 200 2.49 17.11 27.78
C ARG A 200 2.46 18.17 26.68
N ARG A 201 1.51 19.10 26.74
CA ARG A 201 1.39 20.22 25.79
C ARG A 201 2.62 21.11 25.86
N GLU A 202 3.12 21.44 27.05
CA GLU A 202 4.36 22.20 27.24
C GLU A 202 5.57 21.46 26.69
N LYS A 203 5.68 20.14 26.89
CA LYS A 203 6.75 19.33 26.28
C LYS A 203 6.67 19.32 24.76
N ILE A 204 5.45 19.22 24.21
CA ILE A 204 5.21 19.28 22.77
C ILE A 204 5.56 20.67 22.24
N LEU A 205 5.13 21.74 22.91
CA LEU A 205 5.46 23.13 22.56
C LEU A 205 6.96 23.41 22.63
N LYS A 206 7.67 22.86 23.63
CA LYS A 206 9.14 22.91 23.71
C LYS A 206 9.82 22.12 22.58
N ARG A 207 9.11 21.18 21.95
CA ARG A 207 9.61 20.36 20.84
C ARG A 207 9.28 20.96 19.47
N ILE A 208 8.18 21.71 19.38
CA ILE A 208 7.78 22.43 18.17
C ILE A 208 8.66 23.68 18.06
N VAL A 209 9.67 23.60 17.21
CA VAL A 209 10.45 24.75 16.75
C VAL A 209 9.80 25.27 15.47
N SER A 210 9.67 26.59 15.30
CA SER A 210 9.07 27.19 14.11
C SER A 210 9.86 26.83 12.85
N ALA A 211 9.16 26.58 11.74
CA ALA A 211 9.74 26.18 10.45
C ALA A 211 10.58 27.29 9.75
N GLY A 212 10.67 28.49 10.34
CA GLY A 212 11.26 29.68 9.70
C GLY A 212 12.62 30.13 10.24
N VAL A 213 13.17 29.46 11.28
CA VAL A 213 14.52 29.78 11.80
C VAL A 213 15.29 28.47 11.95
N THR A 214 15.88 28.01 10.86
CA THR A 214 16.94 26.99 10.93
C THR A 214 18.10 27.58 11.72
N ARG A 215 18.47 26.94 12.84
CA ARG A 215 19.74 27.25 13.52
C ARG A 215 20.88 26.92 12.56
N GLU A 216 21.64 27.93 12.15
CA GLU A 216 22.91 27.73 11.42
C GLU A 216 24.00 27.13 12.34
N ASP A 217 23.79 27.18 13.66
CA ASP A 217 24.75 26.71 14.68
C ASP A 217 24.55 25.24 15.10
N ILE A 218 24.36 24.32 14.14
CA ILE A 218 24.43 22.88 14.43
C ILE A 218 25.87 22.43 14.17
N PRO A 219 26.63 21.98 15.20
CA PRO A 219 27.99 21.52 14.98
C PRO A 219 28.00 20.30 14.06
N LEU A 220 28.69 20.43 12.92
CA LEU A 220 28.90 19.33 11.97
C LEU A 220 29.61 18.17 12.69
N ARG A 221 28.91 17.07 12.91
CA ARG A 221 29.50 15.84 13.43
C ARG A 221 30.17 15.09 12.28
N ASN A 222 31.48 14.91 12.39
CA ASN A 222 32.32 14.14 11.47
C ASN A 222 32.44 14.72 10.04
N PRO A 223 32.93 15.96 9.86
CA PRO A 223 33.16 16.51 8.53
C PRO A 223 34.29 15.74 7.82
N ALA A 224 34.11 15.51 6.51
CA ALA A 224 35.11 14.88 5.66
C ALA A 224 36.45 15.66 5.70
N PRO A 225 37.61 14.99 5.55
CA PRO A 225 38.93 15.63 5.70
C PRO A 225 39.17 16.84 4.78
N THR A 226 38.48 16.89 3.64
CA THR A 226 38.59 17.92 2.61
C THR A 226 38.05 19.29 3.03
N TRP A 227 37.20 19.37 4.06
CA TRP A 227 36.55 20.62 4.48
C TRP A 227 37.19 21.29 5.70
N ARG A 228 38.34 20.80 6.19
CA ARG A 228 39.03 21.39 7.36
C ARG A 228 39.81 22.68 7.08
N GLY A 229 40.00 23.07 5.82
CA GLY A 229 40.92 24.14 5.43
C GLY A 229 40.38 25.58 5.43
N PHE A 230 39.07 25.81 5.57
CA PHE A 230 38.47 27.11 5.26
C PHE A 230 37.70 27.78 6.40
N VAL A 231 38.08 27.59 7.67
CA VAL A 231 37.58 28.48 8.74
C VAL A 231 38.66 28.73 9.77
N ALA A 232 39.54 29.69 9.48
CA ALA A 232 40.34 30.35 10.50
C ALA A 232 40.30 31.87 10.30
N LYS A 233 39.69 32.54 11.29
CA LYS A 233 39.75 33.97 11.62
C LYS A 233 39.15 34.98 10.62
N ARG A 234 37.95 35.46 10.93
CA ARG A 234 37.68 36.91 11.04
C ARG A 234 36.76 37.19 12.23
N ARG A 235 37.34 37.73 13.31
CA ARG A 235 36.58 38.47 14.32
C ARG A 235 36.35 39.87 13.76
N VAL A 236 35.10 40.29 13.63
CA VAL A 236 34.73 41.71 13.53
C VAL A 236 33.66 41.97 14.58
N ASN A 237 34.00 42.82 15.54
CA ASN A 237 33.07 43.41 16.50
C ASN A 237 32.13 44.36 15.76
N ILE A 238 30.81 44.23 15.97
CA ILE A 238 29.87 45.31 15.64
C ILE A 238 28.93 45.51 16.84
N ARG A 239 28.99 46.73 17.40
CA ARG A 239 28.03 47.27 18.37
C ARG A 239 26.75 47.69 17.65
N LEU A 240 25.65 47.53 18.40
CA LEU A 240 24.28 47.98 18.17
C LEU A 240 24.13 49.38 17.55
N ALA A 241 23.19 49.55 16.62
CA ALA A 241 22.26 50.68 16.56
C ALA A 241 21.07 50.39 15.62
N LYS A 242 19.93 51.01 15.94
CA LYS A 242 18.57 50.82 15.43
C LYS A 242 18.35 51.29 13.98
N ASN A 243 17.33 50.69 13.36
CA ASN A 243 16.68 51.12 12.12
C ASN A 243 15.98 52.48 12.25
N SER A 244 16.06 53.28 11.20
CA SER A 244 15.01 54.21 10.76
C SER A 244 14.99 54.30 9.23
N ASN A 245 13.78 54.26 8.68
CA ASN A 245 13.41 54.38 7.27
C ASN A 245 13.88 55.71 6.65
N HIS A 246 14.21 55.73 5.35
CA HIS A 246 13.54 56.55 4.32
C HIS A 246 14.25 56.48 2.95
N GLU A 247 13.41 56.42 1.90
CA GLU A 247 13.49 57.16 0.62
C GLU A 247 14.62 56.97 -0.42
N SER A 248 14.16 56.51 -1.59
CA SER A 248 14.10 57.21 -2.90
C SER A 248 15.37 57.62 -3.68
N GLY A 249 15.25 57.50 -5.01
CA GLY A 249 16.03 58.20 -6.03
C GLY A 249 17.17 57.37 -6.64
N HIS A 250 17.11 56.99 -7.92
CA HIS A 250 17.60 57.77 -9.08
C HIS A 250 19.13 57.97 -9.05
N VAL A 251 19.92 57.81 -10.11
CA VAL A 251 19.71 57.49 -11.52
C VAL A 251 21.10 57.27 -12.15
N ASP A 252 21.13 56.60 -13.30
CA ASP A 252 22.14 56.65 -14.37
C ASP A 252 23.59 56.22 -14.13
N VAL A 253 23.93 55.16 -14.87
CA VAL A 253 25.30 54.81 -15.26
C VAL A 253 25.41 54.99 -16.76
N THR A 254 26.33 55.85 -17.19
CA THR A 254 27.25 55.77 -18.34
C THR A 254 27.89 57.17 -18.50
N PRO A 255 29.07 57.37 -19.15
CA PRO A 255 29.59 56.55 -20.24
C PRO A 255 31.14 56.40 -20.33
N THR A 256 31.56 55.63 -21.36
CA THR A 256 32.81 55.79 -22.18
C THR A 256 34.18 55.51 -21.50
N THR A 257 35.18 54.81 -22.07
CA THR A 257 35.50 54.44 -23.46
C THR A 257 36.87 53.73 -23.58
N ILE A 258 37.10 53.06 -24.74
CA ILE A 258 38.37 52.95 -25.53
C ILE A 258 39.44 52.00 -24.93
N SER A 259 40.12 51.07 -25.63
CA SER A 259 40.39 50.70 -27.04
C SER A 259 41.10 49.32 -26.97
N SER A 260 41.39 48.52 -27.99
CA SER A 260 41.06 48.39 -29.41
C SER A 260 41.81 47.12 -29.89
N ARG A 261 41.23 46.37 -30.82
CA ARG A 261 41.79 46.06 -32.16
C ARG A 261 41.05 44.86 -32.79
N ASN A 262 40.06 45.16 -33.64
CA ASN A 262 40.13 45.07 -35.12
C ASN A 262 40.98 43.90 -35.68
N ARG A 263 40.54 43.00 -36.59
CA ARG A 263 39.75 43.11 -37.85
C ARG A 263 39.46 41.67 -38.37
N TRP A 264 38.56 41.31 -39.30
CA TRP A 264 37.52 41.94 -40.14
C TRP A 264 36.64 40.85 -40.81
N ARG A 265 35.34 41.15 -40.93
CA ARG A 265 34.42 41.06 -42.11
C ARG A 265 34.34 39.75 -42.94
N THR A 266 33.23 39.00 -42.88
CA THR A 266 31.95 39.10 -43.65
C THR A 266 32.05 38.75 -45.13
N PHE A 267 31.23 37.81 -45.64
CA PHE A 267 30.04 38.06 -46.48
C PHE A 267 29.22 36.75 -46.73
N PRO A 268 27.89 36.82 -47.01
CA PRO A 268 26.97 35.69 -47.19
C PRO A 268 26.55 35.48 -48.66
N SER A 269 25.64 34.51 -48.90
CA SER A 269 24.72 34.30 -50.06
C SER A 269 24.99 33.08 -50.96
N THR A 270 23.92 32.64 -51.67
CA THR A 270 23.66 31.41 -52.48
C THR A 270 23.07 30.24 -51.66
N LEU A 271 21.81 29.77 -51.81
CA LEU A 271 20.75 29.87 -52.83
C LEU A 271 21.19 29.40 -54.22
N PHE A 272 21.45 28.09 -54.35
CA PHE A 272 21.29 27.26 -55.56
C PHE A 272 21.72 25.82 -55.21
N LEU A 273 20.79 24.85 -55.13
CA LEU A 273 20.97 23.38 -55.25
C LEU A 273 19.87 22.62 -54.47
N ALA A 274 18.65 22.64 -54.97
CA ALA A 274 17.61 21.67 -54.62
C ALA A 274 16.61 21.54 -55.77
N LEU A 275 17.10 21.12 -56.94
CA LEU A 275 16.26 20.82 -58.09
C LEU A 275 16.89 19.72 -58.94
N LEU A 276 16.95 18.49 -58.40
CA LEU A 276 17.22 17.25 -59.14
C LEU A 276 16.91 16.02 -58.27
N SER A 277 15.62 15.69 -58.16
CA SER A 277 15.10 14.32 -58.06
C SER A 277 13.59 14.37 -58.30
N LEU A 278 13.25 14.51 -59.58
CA LEU A 278 11.92 14.24 -60.10
C LEU A 278 11.65 12.73 -60.04
N THR A 279 10.36 12.39 -59.90
CA THR A 279 9.71 11.10 -60.14
C THR A 279 10.01 9.95 -59.17
N ALA A 280 9.56 10.09 -57.92
CA ALA A 280 8.90 8.97 -57.27
C ALA A 280 7.47 8.91 -57.82
N THR A 281 7.20 7.94 -58.69
CA THR A 281 5.84 7.57 -59.06
C THR A 281 5.08 7.25 -57.77
N CYS A 282 4.14 8.11 -57.39
CA CYS A 282 3.09 7.77 -56.44
C CYS A 282 2.26 6.67 -57.10
N ILE A 283 2.65 5.40 -56.92
CA ILE A 283 1.71 4.30 -57.02
C ILE A 283 0.73 4.57 -55.88
N ALA A 284 -0.46 5.03 -56.21
CA ALA A 284 -1.59 4.91 -55.32
C ALA A 284 -1.68 3.42 -55.00
N GLU A 285 -1.30 3.05 -53.77
CA GLU A 285 -1.35 1.68 -53.29
C GLU A 285 -2.81 1.25 -53.40
N GLU A 286 -3.12 0.45 -54.42
CA GLU A 286 -4.46 -0.09 -54.64
C GLU A 286 -4.86 -0.83 -53.37
N ALA A 287 -5.99 -0.46 -52.76
CA ALA A 287 -6.39 -0.96 -51.45
C ALA A 287 -6.39 -2.49 -51.48
N ALA A 288 -5.40 -3.12 -50.85
CA ALA A 288 -5.18 -4.57 -50.94
C ALA A 288 -6.35 -5.39 -50.35
N PHE A 289 -7.07 -4.80 -49.41
CA PHE A 289 -8.19 -5.39 -48.69
C PHE A 289 -9.36 -4.43 -48.57
N GLU A 290 -10.55 -5.01 -48.47
CA GLU A 290 -11.80 -4.34 -48.11
C GLU A 290 -12.42 -5.05 -46.90
N ASN A 291 -12.91 -4.29 -45.94
CA ASN A 291 -13.56 -4.83 -44.75
C ASN A 291 -15.07 -4.98 -45.01
N THR A 292 -15.52 -6.21 -45.24
CA THR A 292 -16.95 -6.50 -45.47
C THR A 292 -17.81 -6.23 -44.24
N ALA A 293 -17.27 -6.57 -43.05
CA ALA A 293 -17.91 -6.23 -41.79
C ALA A 293 -16.88 -6.15 -40.67
N ILE A 294 -17.04 -5.15 -39.79
CA ILE A 294 -16.33 -5.06 -38.51
C ILE A 294 -17.35 -5.13 -37.38
N VAL A 295 -17.16 -6.10 -36.48
CA VAL A 295 -18.00 -6.24 -35.27
C VAL A 295 -17.10 -6.15 -34.05
N ARG A 296 -17.17 -5.03 -33.33
CA ARG A 296 -16.48 -4.85 -32.05
C ARG A 296 -17.44 -5.16 -30.91
N THR A 297 -17.04 -6.01 -29.98
CA THR A 297 -17.78 -6.32 -28.75
C THR A 297 -16.92 -6.00 -27.53
N ALA A 298 -17.32 -5.01 -26.72
CA ALA A 298 -16.66 -4.66 -25.46
C ALA A 298 -17.47 -5.21 -24.27
N GLU A 299 -16.85 -6.04 -23.44
CA GLU A 299 -17.44 -6.63 -22.24
C GLU A 299 -16.86 -5.97 -21.00
N LEU A 300 -17.74 -5.35 -20.21
CA LEU A 300 -17.37 -4.47 -19.10
C LEU A 300 -17.19 -5.27 -17.81
N GLY A 301 -15.93 -5.46 -17.39
CA GLY A 301 -15.52 -6.31 -16.26
C GLY A 301 -15.11 -5.58 -14.98
N GLY A 302 -15.30 -4.26 -14.89
CA GLY A 302 -14.73 -3.45 -13.82
C GLY A 302 -13.38 -2.90 -14.26
N SER A 303 -12.29 -3.16 -13.54
CA SER A 303 -10.95 -2.60 -13.86
C SER A 303 -10.40 -3.04 -15.22
N ILE A 304 -10.96 -4.13 -15.76
CA ILE A 304 -10.62 -4.71 -17.06
C ILE A 304 -11.83 -4.63 -17.99
N VAL A 305 -11.58 -4.28 -19.24
CA VAL A 305 -12.57 -4.40 -20.33
C VAL A 305 -12.02 -5.35 -21.39
N HIS A 306 -12.77 -6.43 -21.66
CA HIS A 306 -12.44 -7.38 -22.71
C HIS A 306 -13.05 -6.91 -24.01
N VAL A 307 -12.23 -6.60 -25.01
CA VAL A 307 -12.67 -6.14 -26.32
C VAL A 307 -12.35 -7.21 -27.35
N THR A 308 -13.37 -7.70 -28.04
CA THR A 308 -13.22 -8.64 -29.16
C THR A 308 -13.67 -7.95 -30.43
N THR A 309 -12.77 -7.78 -31.39
CA THR A 309 -13.07 -7.18 -32.69
C THR A 309 -12.94 -8.23 -33.77
N THR A 310 -14.05 -8.53 -34.43
CA THR A 310 -14.06 -9.44 -35.58
C THR A 310 -13.99 -8.64 -36.86
N TYR A 311 -12.94 -8.87 -37.67
CA TYR A 311 -12.76 -8.30 -39.00
C TYR A 311 -13.10 -9.38 -40.05
N ALA A 312 -14.14 -9.15 -40.84
CA ALA A 312 -14.46 -9.94 -42.02
C ALA A 312 -13.80 -9.28 -43.23
N ILE A 313 -12.60 -9.75 -43.58
CA ILE A 313 -11.76 -9.16 -44.63
C ILE A 313 -12.02 -9.85 -45.98
N LYS A 314 -11.96 -9.08 -47.06
CA LYS A 314 -12.00 -9.57 -48.45
C LYS A 314 -10.78 -9.04 -49.17
N SER A 315 -10.04 -9.93 -49.84
CA SER A 315 -8.85 -9.57 -50.60
C SER A 315 -9.23 -9.00 -51.98
N LEU A 316 -8.68 -7.83 -52.34
CA LEU A 316 -8.86 -7.20 -53.66
C LEU A 316 -7.68 -7.46 -54.59
N ALA A 317 -6.48 -7.68 -54.04
CA ALA A 317 -5.25 -7.96 -54.79
C ALA A 317 -4.72 -9.38 -54.53
N ASN A 318 -4.12 -10.02 -55.54
CA ASN A 318 -3.63 -11.38 -55.43
C ASN A 318 -2.36 -11.48 -54.58
N GLY A 319 -2.26 -12.52 -53.74
CA GLY A 319 -1.01 -12.91 -53.10
C GLY A 319 -0.67 -12.14 -51.81
N GLN A 320 -1.63 -11.44 -51.23
CA GLN A 320 -1.46 -10.72 -49.97
C GLN A 320 -1.28 -11.68 -48.79
N ASP A 321 -0.27 -11.41 -47.98
CA ASP A 321 0.13 -12.21 -46.81
C ASP A 321 0.03 -11.45 -45.49
N ARG A 322 -0.29 -10.15 -45.53
CA ARG A 322 -0.30 -9.26 -44.37
C ARG A 322 -1.56 -8.42 -44.34
N TYR A 323 -2.19 -8.35 -43.16
CA TYR A 323 -3.33 -7.49 -42.90
C TYR A 323 -2.99 -6.48 -41.80
N THR A 324 -3.19 -5.19 -42.05
CA THR A 324 -2.85 -4.13 -41.09
C THR A 324 -4.08 -3.70 -40.27
N VAL A 325 -3.95 -3.73 -38.95
CA VAL A 325 -4.96 -3.24 -37.99
C VAL A 325 -4.50 -1.89 -37.43
N ALA A 326 -5.41 -0.93 -37.35
CA ALA A 326 -5.14 0.38 -36.78
C ALA A 326 -5.82 0.55 -35.41
N PHE A 327 -5.12 1.18 -34.47
CA PHE A 327 -5.63 1.51 -33.13
C PHE A 327 -5.51 3.01 -32.88
N SER A 328 -6.47 3.59 -32.16
CA SER A 328 -6.26 4.94 -31.64
C SER A 328 -5.17 4.91 -30.56
N ARG A 329 -4.43 6.01 -30.39
CA ARG A 329 -3.36 6.07 -29.38
C ARG A 329 -3.86 5.71 -27.98
N LYS A 330 -5.02 6.25 -27.60
CA LYS A 330 -5.66 5.97 -26.31
C LYS A 330 -6.01 4.49 -26.16
N GLU A 331 -6.53 3.87 -27.21
CA GLU A 331 -6.90 2.45 -27.21
C GLU A 331 -5.66 1.55 -27.09
N ARG A 332 -4.57 1.85 -27.82
CA ARG A 332 -3.33 1.06 -27.76
C ARG A 332 -2.62 1.20 -26.43
N ASP A 333 -2.51 2.43 -25.90
CA ASP A 333 -1.85 2.71 -24.62
C ASP A 333 -2.57 2.02 -23.44
N ALA A 334 -3.90 1.91 -23.51
CA ALA A 334 -4.70 1.19 -22.51
C ALA A 334 -4.74 -0.34 -22.70
N SER A 335 -4.28 -0.85 -23.84
CA SER A 335 -4.34 -2.28 -24.16
C SER A 335 -3.13 -3.03 -23.59
N SER A 336 -3.39 -3.81 -22.54
CA SER A 336 -2.43 -4.68 -21.86
C SER A 336 -2.12 -5.97 -22.62
N PHE A 337 -3.12 -6.55 -23.28
CA PHE A 337 -3.00 -7.82 -24.01
C PHE A 337 -3.56 -7.66 -25.43
N LEU A 338 -2.90 -8.28 -26.40
CA LEU A 338 -3.30 -8.30 -27.80
C LEU A 338 -3.03 -9.68 -28.40
N GLU A 339 -4.06 -10.29 -28.98
CA GLU A 339 -3.98 -11.59 -29.65
C GLU A 339 -4.92 -11.60 -30.85
N VAL A 340 -4.48 -12.18 -31.98
CA VAL A 340 -5.30 -12.29 -33.19
C VAL A 340 -5.39 -13.75 -33.62
N LYS A 341 -6.61 -14.22 -33.88
CA LYS A 341 -6.91 -15.61 -34.28
C LYS A 341 -7.76 -15.62 -35.53
N ILE A 342 -7.72 -16.71 -36.29
CA ILE A 342 -8.73 -16.98 -37.31
C ILE A 342 -9.97 -17.56 -36.63
N LYS A 343 -11.15 -17.10 -37.02
CA LYS A 343 -12.42 -17.58 -36.44
C LYS A 343 -12.54 -19.11 -36.58
N GLY A 344 -12.59 -19.80 -35.44
CA GLY A 344 -12.68 -21.26 -35.36
C GLY A 344 -11.34 -21.99 -35.14
N GLN A 345 -10.21 -21.29 -35.28
CA GLN A 345 -8.88 -21.81 -34.92
C GLN A 345 -8.45 -21.31 -33.54
N LYS A 346 -7.68 -22.14 -32.82
CA LYS A 346 -7.18 -21.81 -31.48
C LYS A 346 -5.82 -21.13 -31.49
N ASP A 347 -5.02 -21.38 -32.52
CA ASP A 347 -3.64 -20.90 -32.58
C ASP A 347 -3.62 -19.40 -32.94
N PRO A 348 -2.86 -18.59 -32.19
CA PRO A 348 -2.69 -17.17 -32.50
C PRO A 348 -1.81 -16.96 -33.72
N LEU A 349 -2.08 -15.88 -34.45
CA LEU A 349 -1.27 -15.41 -35.58
C LEU A 349 -0.08 -14.58 -35.09
N GLU A 350 1.01 -14.57 -35.88
CA GLU A 350 2.17 -13.70 -35.61
C GLU A 350 1.80 -12.23 -35.89
N ILE A 351 2.18 -11.37 -34.95
CA ILE A 351 1.88 -9.94 -34.96
C ILE A 351 3.20 -9.16 -35.01
N ARG A 352 3.29 -8.17 -35.90
CA ARG A 352 4.44 -7.25 -36.01
C ARG A 352 3.98 -5.82 -35.83
N GLU A 353 4.51 -5.16 -34.82
CA GLU A 353 4.23 -3.74 -34.59
C GLU A 353 5.08 -2.86 -35.52
N ARG A 354 4.47 -1.86 -36.15
CA ARG A 354 5.21 -0.88 -36.96
C ARG A 354 5.88 0.17 -36.06
N PRO A 355 7.05 0.71 -36.47
CA PRO A 355 7.74 1.73 -35.69
C PRO A 355 6.87 2.97 -35.51
N PHE A 356 6.89 3.51 -34.30
CA PHE A 356 6.05 4.62 -33.88
C PHE A 356 6.65 5.98 -34.26
N TYR A 357 5.84 6.88 -34.81
CA TYR A 357 6.18 8.29 -35.00
C TYR A 357 5.47 9.16 -33.95
N ALA A 358 6.19 10.04 -33.26
CA ALA A 358 5.69 10.83 -32.13
C ALA A 358 4.41 11.65 -32.42
N ASN A 359 4.17 12.01 -33.68
CA ASN A 359 3.03 12.82 -34.13
C ASN A 359 1.85 12.00 -34.67
N ALA A 360 1.97 10.67 -34.74
CA ALA A 360 0.90 9.81 -35.25
C ALA A 360 -0.24 9.68 -34.22
N LYS A 361 -1.49 9.89 -34.67
CA LYS A 361 -2.70 9.77 -33.83
C LYS A 361 -3.19 8.33 -33.66
N PHE A 362 -2.72 7.44 -34.52
CA PHE A 362 -3.03 6.03 -34.53
C PHE A 362 -1.74 5.22 -34.61
N THR A 363 -1.83 3.95 -34.22
CA THR A 363 -0.76 2.96 -34.32
C THR A 363 -1.22 1.82 -35.20
N GLU A 364 -0.33 1.30 -36.02
CA GLU A 364 -0.62 0.21 -36.95
C GLU A 364 0.13 -1.05 -36.55
N VAL A 365 -0.58 -2.17 -36.67
CA VAL A 365 -0.10 -3.49 -36.31
C VAL A 365 -0.35 -4.43 -37.49
N ASP A 366 0.72 -5.05 -37.97
CA ASP A 366 0.67 -5.98 -39.09
C ASP A 366 0.43 -7.40 -38.59
N VAL A 367 -0.61 -8.04 -39.09
CA VAL A 367 -0.95 -9.45 -38.80
C VAL A 367 -0.53 -10.29 -39.99
N LEU A 368 0.31 -11.30 -39.75
CA LEU A 368 0.75 -12.24 -40.79
C LEU A 368 -0.28 -13.35 -40.98
N LEU A 369 -0.72 -13.52 -42.22
CA LEU A 369 -1.69 -14.55 -42.60
C LEU A 369 -0.95 -15.86 -42.89
N PRO A 370 -1.47 -17.02 -42.43
CA PRO A 370 -0.79 -18.30 -42.60
C PRO A 370 -0.80 -18.78 -44.06
N LYS A 371 -1.79 -18.33 -44.85
CA LYS A 371 -1.92 -18.64 -46.27
C LYS A 371 -2.19 -17.35 -47.05
N LYS A 372 -1.48 -17.18 -48.16
CA LYS A 372 -1.72 -16.08 -49.11
C LYS A 372 -3.14 -16.15 -49.64
N LEU A 373 -3.87 -15.04 -49.54
CA LEU A 373 -5.25 -14.97 -50.01
C LEU A 373 -5.28 -14.73 -51.53
N ALA A 374 -6.19 -15.43 -52.20
CA ALA A 374 -6.52 -15.18 -53.60
C ALA A 374 -7.49 -13.98 -53.70
N VAL A 375 -7.54 -13.33 -54.87
CA VAL A 375 -8.51 -12.26 -55.14
C VAL A 375 -9.93 -12.74 -54.84
N ASN A 376 -10.70 -11.90 -54.14
CA ASN A 376 -12.04 -12.13 -53.62
C ASN A 376 -12.18 -13.23 -52.54
N ALA A 377 -11.09 -13.82 -52.06
CA ALA A 377 -11.16 -14.71 -50.91
C ALA A 377 -11.52 -13.91 -49.65
N THR A 378 -12.37 -14.50 -48.80
CA THR A 378 -12.78 -13.91 -47.53
C THR A 378 -12.16 -14.64 -46.36
N LEU A 379 -11.81 -13.89 -45.31
CA LEU A 379 -11.25 -14.43 -44.08
C LEU A 379 -11.84 -13.68 -42.89
N ASN A 380 -12.13 -14.40 -41.79
CA ASN A 380 -12.62 -13.80 -40.56
C ASN A 380 -11.54 -13.84 -39.49
N LEU A 381 -11.01 -12.67 -39.16
CA LEU A 381 -10.03 -12.50 -38.08
C LEU A 381 -10.75 -12.07 -36.80
N VAL A 382 -10.40 -12.67 -35.67
CA VAL A 382 -10.89 -12.34 -34.34
C VAL A 382 -9.72 -11.81 -33.54
N MET A 383 -9.75 -10.51 -33.25
CA MET A 383 -8.77 -9.84 -32.42
C MET A 383 -9.31 -9.71 -31.00
N GLU A 384 -8.59 -10.25 -30.03
CA GLU A 384 -8.85 -10.08 -28.60
C GLU A 384 -7.87 -9.04 -28.04
N THR A 385 -8.42 -7.97 -27.47
CA THR A 385 -7.66 -7.00 -26.69
C THR A 385 -8.22 -6.91 -25.28
N ILE A 386 -7.33 -6.75 -24.31
CA ILE A 386 -7.72 -6.52 -22.92
C ILE A 386 -7.26 -5.12 -22.52
N GLN A 387 -8.22 -4.25 -22.26
CA GLN A 387 -7.96 -2.87 -21.86
C GLN A 387 -7.95 -2.76 -20.33
N ALA A 388 -6.91 -2.15 -19.79
CA ALA A 388 -6.76 -1.87 -18.35
C ALA A 388 -7.06 -0.41 -18.04
N HIS A 389 -7.64 -0.13 -16.87
CA HIS A 389 -7.88 1.22 -16.34
C HIS A 389 -8.77 2.13 -17.23
N VAL A 390 -9.66 1.57 -18.05
CA VAL A 390 -10.54 2.37 -18.94
C VAL A 390 -11.89 2.72 -18.30
N THR A 391 -12.29 2.00 -17.24
CA THR A 391 -13.53 2.31 -16.52
C THR A 391 -13.24 3.12 -15.27
N GLU A 392 -14.11 4.08 -14.98
CA GLU A 392 -13.99 4.95 -13.81
C GLU A 392 -15.28 4.93 -12.99
N PRO A 393 -15.20 5.03 -11.65
CA PRO A 393 -16.38 5.14 -10.80
C PRO A 393 -17.08 6.50 -11.02
N TRP A 394 -18.41 6.47 -11.20
CA TRP A 394 -19.20 7.68 -11.37
C TRP A 394 -20.56 7.54 -10.68
N PRO A 395 -20.79 8.18 -9.51
CA PRO A 395 -19.93 9.19 -8.87
C PRO A 395 -18.63 8.63 -8.29
N GLU A 396 -17.61 9.49 -8.15
CA GLU A 396 -16.32 9.11 -7.54
C GLU A 396 -16.42 8.70 -6.08
N TYR A 397 -17.47 9.17 -5.38
CA TYR A 397 -17.71 8.89 -3.97
C TYR A 397 -19.06 8.21 -3.78
N ALA A 398 -19.08 7.13 -2.99
CA ALA A 398 -20.28 6.37 -2.64
C ALA A 398 -20.34 6.15 -1.12
N GLY A 399 -21.51 6.30 -0.52
CA GLY A 399 -21.76 5.89 0.85
C GLY A 399 -21.71 4.37 0.98
N GLN A 400 -21.55 3.88 2.21
CA GLN A 400 -21.36 2.45 2.48
C GLN A 400 -22.54 1.56 2.03
N LYS A 401 -23.75 2.11 1.94
CA LYS A 401 -24.97 1.42 1.49
C LYS A 401 -25.31 1.67 0.02
N ASP A 402 -24.57 2.57 -0.63
CA ASP A 402 -24.89 3.00 -1.98
C ASP A 402 -24.48 1.92 -2.99
N GLU A 403 -25.18 1.88 -4.11
CA GLU A 403 -24.81 1.03 -5.24
C GLU A 403 -23.59 1.62 -5.98
N GLN A 404 -22.90 0.77 -6.73
CA GLN A 404 -21.76 1.17 -7.53
C GLN A 404 -22.17 1.33 -8.99
N ALA A 405 -21.79 2.48 -9.57
CA ALA A 405 -21.93 2.75 -10.99
C ALA A 405 -20.58 3.15 -11.58
N MET A 406 -20.33 2.68 -12.80
CA MET A 406 -19.10 2.91 -13.54
C MET A 406 -19.41 3.63 -14.85
N ARG A 407 -18.41 4.36 -15.34
CA ARG A 407 -18.40 5.04 -16.64
C ARG A 407 -17.34 4.37 -17.52
N TYR A 408 -17.72 4.00 -18.73
CA TYR A 408 -16.81 3.53 -19.78
C TYR A 408 -16.88 4.47 -20.97
N THR A 409 -15.72 4.91 -21.45
CA THR A 409 -15.58 5.81 -22.59
C THR A 409 -14.73 5.14 -23.66
N THR A 410 -15.23 5.09 -24.89
CA THR A 410 -14.50 4.54 -26.04
C THR A 410 -14.80 5.35 -27.29
N ASP A 411 -14.02 5.18 -28.34
CA ASP A 411 -14.26 5.86 -29.61
C ASP A 411 -15.42 5.20 -30.38
N LEU A 412 -16.19 5.95 -31.18
CA LEU A 412 -17.34 5.43 -31.92
C LEU A 412 -16.94 4.45 -33.04
N PHE A 413 -16.07 4.89 -33.94
CA PHE A 413 -15.60 4.10 -35.08
C PHE A 413 -14.34 3.32 -34.73
N VAL A 414 -14.25 2.09 -35.26
CA VAL A 414 -13.03 1.28 -35.18
C VAL A 414 -12.10 1.77 -36.28
N LEU A 415 -10.88 2.13 -35.93
CA LEU A 415 -9.93 2.62 -36.93
C LEU A 415 -9.48 1.47 -37.83
N SER A 416 -9.46 1.71 -39.14
CA SER A 416 -8.93 0.77 -40.12
C SER A 416 -8.33 1.51 -41.33
N SER A 417 -7.23 0.95 -41.85
CA SER A 417 -6.53 1.47 -43.03
C SER A 417 -7.20 1.08 -44.35
N TYR A 418 -8.35 0.39 -44.28
CA TYR A 418 -9.11 -0.12 -45.42
C TYR A 418 -10.55 0.41 -45.36
N PRO A 419 -11.24 0.58 -46.50
CA PRO A 419 -12.66 0.93 -46.50
C PRO A 419 -13.49 -0.18 -45.84
N THR A 420 -14.53 0.21 -45.08
CA THR A 420 -15.40 -0.74 -44.37
C THR A 420 -16.84 -0.60 -44.83
N LEU A 421 -17.44 -1.71 -45.25
CA LEU A 421 -18.82 -1.73 -45.75
C LEU A 421 -19.82 -1.60 -44.61
N VAL A 422 -19.64 -2.36 -43.52
CA VAL A 422 -20.55 -2.36 -42.36
C VAL A 422 -19.76 -2.41 -41.06
N GLN A 423 -20.03 -1.51 -40.13
CA GLN A 423 -19.48 -1.56 -38.77
C GLN A 423 -20.59 -1.63 -37.72
N ARG A 424 -20.40 -2.49 -36.72
CA ARG A 424 -21.24 -2.56 -35.51
C ARG A 424 -20.38 -2.60 -34.26
N THR A 425 -20.71 -1.77 -33.27
CA THR A 425 -20.07 -1.79 -31.95
C THR A 425 -21.10 -2.21 -30.91
N LYS A 426 -20.87 -3.32 -30.22
CA LYS A 426 -21.71 -3.81 -29.11
C LYS A 426 -20.97 -3.62 -27.79
N ILE A 427 -21.63 -3.05 -26.81
CA ILE A 427 -21.08 -2.87 -25.46
C ILE A 427 -21.98 -3.62 -24.48
N LYS A 428 -21.41 -4.59 -23.77
CA LYS A 428 -22.13 -5.48 -22.87
C LYS A 428 -21.74 -5.17 -21.43
N ALA A 429 -22.73 -4.82 -20.61
CA ALA A 429 -22.59 -4.77 -19.17
C ALA A 429 -22.81 -6.17 -18.56
N LEU A 430 -22.21 -6.43 -17.39
CA LEU A 430 -22.43 -7.68 -16.65
C LEU A 430 -23.90 -7.86 -16.23
N VAL A 431 -24.58 -6.75 -15.96
CA VAL A 431 -25.97 -6.70 -15.45
C VAL A 431 -26.81 -5.82 -16.40
N PRO A 432 -28.09 -6.15 -16.66
CA PRO A 432 -28.97 -5.37 -17.54
C PRO A 432 -29.45 -4.03 -16.94
N ARG A 433 -28.61 -3.37 -16.15
CA ARG A 433 -28.91 -2.10 -15.45
C ARG A 433 -28.03 -0.96 -15.98
N ILE A 434 -28.38 -0.46 -17.16
CA ILE A 434 -27.74 0.70 -17.79
C ILE A 434 -28.48 1.99 -17.39
N ILE A 435 -27.72 2.99 -16.93
CA ILE A 435 -28.23 4.29 -16.49
C ILE A 435 -28.41 5.22 -17.69
N SER A 436 -27.34 5.46 -18.45
CA SER A 436 -27.35 6.35 -19.60
C SER A 436 -26.31 5.95 -20.63
N HIS A 437 -26.54 6.33 -21.88
CA HIS A 437 -25.62 6.10 -22.98
C HIS A 437 -25.64 7.30 -23.92
N THR A 438 -24.51 7.61 -24.53
CA THR A 438 -24.41 8.65 -25.57
C THR A 438 -25.15 8.20 -26.83
N THR A 439 -25.96 9.08 -27.41
CA THR A 439 -26.54 8.94 -28.75
C THR A 439 -25.79 9.88 -29.71
N PRO A 440 -24.81 9.38 -30.48
CA PRO A 440 -24.01 10.24 -31.36
C PRO A 440 -24.82 10.70 -32.57
N GLU A 441 -24.54 11.90 -33.04
CA GLU A 441 -25.11 12.45 -34.28
C GLU A 441 -24.18 12.07 -35.45
N VAL A 442 -24.63 11.14 -36.28
CA VAL A 442 -23.85 10.63 -37.43
C VAL A 442 -24.67 10.88 -38.69
N GLY A 443 -24.34 11.94 -39.43
CA GLY A 443 -25.21 12.52 -40.46
C GLY A 443 -25.29 11.77 -41.81
N SER A 444 -24.34 10.88 -42.14
CA SER A 444 -24.29 10.22 -43.47
C SER A 444 -24.11 8.70 -43.45
N PHE A 445 -23.61 8.10 -42.36
CA PHE A 445 -23.27 6.67 -42.32
C PHE A 445 -24.35 5.78 -41.70
N ALA A 446 -25.38 6.33 -41.07
CA ALA A 446 -26.43 5.58 -40.40
C ALA A 446 -27.74 5.66 -41.18
N SER A 447 -28.38 4.52 -41.42
CA SER A 447 -29.64 4.45 -42.16
C SER A 447 -30.88 4.64 -41.28
N ASP A 448 -30.89 4.12 -40.05
CA ASP A 448 -31.93 4.35 -39.02
C ASP A 448 -31.43 3.82 -37.65
N ASN A 449 -31.72 4.54 -36.56
CA ASN A 449 -31.34 4.22 -35.16
C ASN A 449 -29.84 4.01 -34.89
N VAL A 450 -29.14 5.10 -34.55
CA VAL A 450 -27.68 5.11 -34.28
C VAL A 450 -27.28 4.26 -33.07
N ALA A 451 -28.10 4.23 -32.03
CA ALA A 451 -27.87 3.46 -30.81
C ALA A 451 -29.14 2.74 -30.38
N SER A 452 -29.04 1.43 -30.11
CA SER A 452 -30.14 0.60 -29.63
C SER A 452 -29.75 -0.14 -28.35
N LYS A 453 -30.67 -0.20 -27.38
CA LYS A 453 -30.50 -0.91 -26.11
C LYS A 453 -31.31 -2.20 -26.12
N SER A 454 -30.65 -3.33 -25.90
CA SER A 454 -31.28 -4.65 -25.73
C SER A 454 -30.75 -5.30 -24.45
N GLY A 455 -31.53 -5.21 -23.37
CA GLY A 455 -31.15 -5.73 -22.05
C GLY A 455 -29.85 -5.11 -21.51
N ALA A 456 -28.82 -5.94 -21.37
CA ALA A 456 -27.48 -5.54 -20.93
C ALA A 456 -26.54 -5.09 -22.05
N THR A 457 -26.98 -5.18 -23.31
CA THR A 457 -26.16 -4.84 -24.49
C THR A 457 -26.65 -3.55 -25.13
N ILE A 458 -25.72 -2.65 -25.44
CA ILE A 458 -25.94 -1.46 -26.26
C ILE A 458 -25.27 -1.69 -27.60
N THR A 459 -25.99 -1.50 -28.69
CA THR A 459 -25.47 -1.65 -30.05
C THR A 459 -25.46 -0.31 -30.74
N TYR A 460 -24.29 0.11 -31.22
CA TYR A 460 -24.08 1.24 -32.09
C TYR A 460 -23.93 0.78 -33.54
N GLY A 461 -24.63 1.44 -34.46
CA GLY A 461 -24.73 1.03 -35.86
C GLY A 461 -25.87 0.02 -36.12
N PRO A 462 -26.03 -0.45 -37.35
CA PRO A 462 -25.02 -0.53 -38.41
C PRO A 462 -24.64 0.83 -39.00
N PHE A 463 -23.33 1.06 -39.12
CA PHE A 463 -22.78 2.15 -39.93
C PHE A 463 -22.32 1.58 -41.27
N ASN A 464 -22.76 2.18 -42.37
CA ASN A 464 -22.51 1.68 -43.72
C ASN A 464 -21.55 2.59 -44.50
N GLY A 465 -20.67 2.01 -45.29
CA GLY A 465 -19.83 2.72 -46.26
C GLY A 465 -18.83 3.70 -45.63
N ILE A 466 -18.10 3.26 -44.61
CA ILE A 466 -17.09 4.10 -43.94
C ILE A 466 -15.81 4.10 -44.79
N PRO A 467 -15.29 5.28 -45.18
CA PRO A 467 -14.02 5.37 -45.91
C PRO A 467 -12.83 5.02 -45.01
N VAL A 468 -11.62 5.08 -45.57
CA VAL A 468 -10.38 4.84 -44.81
C VAL A 468 -10.31 5.80 -43.61
N SER A 469 -10.42 5.23 -42.41
CA SER A 469 -10.64 5.98 -41.18
C SER A 469 -9.35 6.37 -40.46
N THR A 470 -8.18 5.96 -40.99
CA THR A 470 -6.86 6.40 -40.52
C THR A 470 -6.45 7.78 -41.05
N SER A 471 -7.29 8.41 -41.88
CA SER A 471 -7.06 9.78 -42.34
C SER A 471 -7.29 10.81 -41.24
N ASN A 472 -6.46 11.86 -41.20
CA ASN A 472 -6.56 12.93 -40.21
C ASN A 472 -7.88 13.71 -40.29
N ASP A 473 -8.47 13.79 -41.48
CA ASP A 473 -9.72 14.49 -41.75
C ASP A 473 -10.90 13.71 -41.18
N PHE A 474 -10.94 12.39 -41.39
CA PHE A 474 -11.96 11.52 -40.81
C PHE A 474 -11.96 11.57 -39.28
N LEU A 475 -10.79 11.53 -38.66
CA LEU A 475 -10.64 11.62 -37.20
C LEU A 475 -11.12 12.95 -36.61
N LYS A 476 -11.16 14.03 -37.40
CA LYS A 476 -11.64 15.34 -36.92
C LYS A 476 -13.14 15.51 -37.13
N GLU A 477 -13.67 15.05 -38.27
CA GLU A 477 -15.07 15.27 -38.63
C GLU A 477 -16.02 14.25 -38.01
N TYR A 478 -15.64 12.96 -37.98
CA TYR A 478 -16.58 11.87 -37.68
C TYR A 478 -16.28 11.15 -36.37
N GLN A 479 -15.03 11.14 -35.91
CA GLN A 479 -14.68 10.40 -34.71
C GLN A 479 -15.16 11.13 -33.44
N GLN A 480 -16.04 10.48 -32.68
CA GLN A 480 -16.61 11.00 -31.43
C GLN A 480 -16.43 9.98 -30.30
N PRO A 481 -16.21 10.43 -29.04
CA PRO A 481 -16.18 9.53 -27.89
C PRO A 481 -17.62 9.18 -27.46
N ILE A 482 -17.90 7.88 -27.35
CA ILE A 482 -19.13 7.37 -26.75
C ILE A 482 -18.91 7.01 -25.29
N THR A 483 -19.85 7.41 -24.44
CA THR A 483 -19.80 7.17 -23.00
C THR A 483 -21.02 6.38 -22.54
N ILE A 484 -20.79 5.36 -21.72
CA ILE A 484 -21.85 4.56 -21.12
C ILE A 484 -21.71 4.58 -19.61
N ARG A 485 -22.84 4.77 -18.94
CA ARG A 485 -22.98 4.68 -17.48
C ARG A 485 -23.84 3.47 -17.12
N TYR A 486 -23.29 2.60 -16.28
CA TYR A 486 -23.92 1.33 -15.94
C TYR A 486 -23.64 0.96 -14.48
N TYR A 487 -24.52 0.15 -13.89
CA TYR A 487 -24.30 -0.43 -12.57
C TYR A 487 -23.32 -1.60 -12.65
N HIS A 488 -22.43 -1.69 -11.67
CA HIS A 488 -21.47 -2.78 -11.55
C HIS A 488 -21.58 -3.40 -10.15
N GLU A 489 -21.81 -4.71 -10.09
CA GLU A 489 -22.15 -5.41 -8.85
C GLU A 489 -20.95 -6.13 -8.19
N GLN A 490 -19.75 -5.95 -8.72
CA GLN A 490 -18.51 -6.55 -8.20
C GLN A 490 -17.53 -5.47 -7.73
N PRO A 491 -16.65 -5.77 -6.76
CA PRO A 491 -15.60 -4.85 -6.36
C PRO A 491 -14.59 -4.69 -7.49
N VAL A 492 -14.14 -3.46 -7.73
CA VAL A 492 -13.17 -3.15 -8.77
C VAL A 492 -11.78 -3.22 -8.16
N LEU A 493 -11.05 -4.29 -8.46
CA LEU A 493 -9.76 -4.57 -7.86
C LEU A 493 -8.61 -4.21 -8.79
N GLU A 494 -7.53 -3.72 -8.21
CA GLU A 494 -6.26 -3.44 -8.86
C GLU A 494 -5.13 -3.85 -7.91
N VAL A 495 -4.04 -4.36 -8.46
CA VAL A 495 -2.81 -4.64 -7.72
C VAL A 495 -1.79 -3.61 -8.14
N THR A 496 -1.48 -2.67 -7.25
CA THR A 496 -0.60 -1.54 -7.58
C THR A 496 0.86 -1.95 -7.66
N ASP A 497 1.26 -2.85 -6.75
CA ASP A 497 2.62 -3.38 -6.64
C ASP A 497 2.54 -4.86 -6.27
N TYR A 498 3.23 -5.69 -7.03
CA TYR A 498 3.31 -7.12 -6.82
C TYR A 498 4.79 -7.53 -6.93
N LYS A 499 5.34 -8.05 -5.83
CA LYS A 499 6.67 -8.66 -5.82
C LYS A 499 6.54 -10.15 -5.56
N ARG A 500 6.95 -10.96 -6.53
CA ARG A 500 7.04 -12.41 -6.41
C ARG A 500 8.50 -12.79 -6.21
N SER A 501 8.78 -13.60 -5.19
CA SER A 501 10.06 -14.26 -5.03
C SER A 501 9.87 -15.77 -5.06
N VAL A 502 10.72 -16.47 -5.82
CA VAL A 502 10.68 -17.92 -5.97
C VAL A 502 12.07 -18.45 -5.66
N GLU A 503 12.22 -19.15 -4.54
CA GLU A 503 13.48 -19.73 -4.10
C GLU A 503 13.51 -21.23 -4.35
N LEU A 504 14.49 -21.68 -5.14
CA LEU A 504 14.74 -23.07 -5.42
C LEU A 504 15.76 -23.65 -4.43
N SER A 505 15.39 -24.74 -3.76
CA SER A 505 16.27 -25.44 -2.81
C SER A 505 16.35 -26.92 -3.11
N HIS A 506 17.51 -27.37 -3.60
CA HIS A 506 17.81 -28.80 -3.78
C HIS A 506 18.07 -29.51 -2.45
N TRP A 507 18.54 -28.79 -1.42
CA TRP A 507 18.76 -29.36 -0.08
C TRP A 507 17.45 -29.64 0.64
N GLY A 508 16.47 -28.74 0.50
CA GLY A 508 15.13 -28.88 1.08
C GLY A 508 14.16 -29.68 0.20
N SER A 509 14.55 -30.00 -1.04
CA SER A 509 13.68 -30.54 -2.08
C SER A 509 12.37 -29.74 -2.24
N ASN A 510 12.45 -28.41 -2.17
CA ASN A 510 11.28 -27.55 -2.28
C ASN A 510 11.54 -26.31 -3.13
N VAL A 511 10.44 -25.77 -3.65
CA VAL A 511 10.33 -24.47 -4.29
C VAL A 511 9.44 -23.62 -3.40
N ASN A 512 10.02 -22.62 -2.75
CA ASN A 512 9.26 -21.67 -1.94
C ASN A 512 8.85 -20.50 -2.83
N THR A 513 7.56 -20.21 -2.94
CA THR A 513 7.04 -19.04 -3.64
C THR A 513 6.43 -18.09 -2.63
N GLU A 514 6.83 -16.84 -2.64
CA GLU A 514 6.31 -15.78 -1.78
C GLU A 514 5.89 -14.57 -2.62
N ASP A 515 4.61 -14.23 -2.52
CA ASP A 515 3.94 -13.13 -3.19
C ASP A 515 3.66 -12.02 -2.20
N HIS A 516 4.33 -10.88 -2.34
CA HIS A 516 3.98 -9.63 -1.67
C HIS A 516 3.06 -8.81 -2.57
N ILE A 517 1.82 -8.60 -2.14
CA ILE A 517 0.76 -8.00 -2.95
C ILE A 517 0.21 -6.76 -2.25
N VAL A 518 0.20 -5.63 -2.97
CA VAL A 518 -0.53 -4.41 -2.57
C VAL A 518 -1.83 -4.34 -3.36
N LEU A 519 -2.90 -4.80 -2.72
CA LEU A 519 -4.25 -4.79 -3.28
C LEU A 519 -4.91 -3.42 -3.05
N TYR A 520 -5.52 -2.88 -4.08
CA TYR A 520 -6.26 -1.62 -4.08
C TYR A 520 -7.66 -1.85 -4.63
N ASN A 521 -8.66 -1.23 -4.02
CA ASN A 521 -10.03 -1.20 -4.57
C ASN A 521 -10.24 0.14 -5.28
N ALA A 522 -10.26 0.10 -6.61
CA ALA A 522 -10.46 1.26 -7.48
C ALA A 522 -11.94 1.62 -7.70
N GLY A 523 -12.85 0.99 -6.95
CA GLY A 523 -14.25 1.41 -6.87
C GLY A 523 -14.43 2.82 -6.27
N PRO A 524 -15.68 3.31 -6.20
CA PRO A 524 -15.97 4.63 -5.67
C PRO A 524 -15.49 4.79 -4.22
N LYS A 525 -14.82 5.90 -3.92
CA LYS A 525 -14.27 6.20 -2.60
C LYS A 525 -15.39 6.31 -1.56
N LEU A 526 -15.14 5.84 -0.35
CA LEU A 526 -16.13 5.96 0.72
C LEU A 526 -16.48 7.43 1.01
N LYS A 527 -17.75 7.78 0.88
CA LYS A 527 -18.30 9.06 1.29
C LYS A 527 -18.57 9.07 2.80
N GLY A 528 -17.90 9.96 3.53
CA GLY A 528 -18.07 10.11 4.98
C GLY A 528 -17.18 9.15 5.78
N HIS A 529 -17.75 8.47 6.78
CA HIS A 529 -17.02 7.58 7.67
C HIS A 529 -17.51 6.15 7.56
N PHE A 530 -16.62 5.19 7.84
CA PHE A 530 -17.00 3.79 7.92
C PHE A 530 -17.81 3.55 9.19
N SER A 531 -19.00 2.97 9.05
CA SER A 531 -19.84 2.55 10.16
C SER A 531 -19.87 1.03 10.26
N ARG A 532 -19.28 0.51 11.34
CA ARG A 532 -19.29 -0.93 11.63
C ARG A 532 -20.70 -1.48 11.81
N VAL A 533 -21.60 -0.69 12.41
CA VAL A 533 -23.00 -1.06 12.62
C VAL A 533 -23.70 -1.25 11.28
N GLU A 534 -23.53 -0.31 10.35
CA GLU A 534 -24.13 -0.43 9.01
C GLU A 534 -23.57 -1.61 8.23
N TYR A 535 -22.27 -1.88 8.36
CA TYR A 535 -21.64 -3.03 7.72
C TYR A 535 -22.22 -4.35 8.25
N GLN A 536 -22.42 -4.44 9.56
CA GLN A 536 -23.01 -5.61 10.20
C GLN A 536 -24.50 -5.76 9.87
N GLN A 537 -25.25 -4.66 9.78
CA GLN A 537 -26.65 -4.68 9.33
C GLN A 537 -26.76 -5.20 7.90
N LEU A 538 -25.91 -4.73 6.99
CA LEU A 538 -25.84 -5.20 5.60
C LEU A 538 -25.61 -6.73 5.55
N ALA A 539 -24.60 -7.21 6.27
CA ALA A 539 -24.31 -8.64 6.38
C ALA A 539 -25.48 -9.44 6.99
N TYR A 540 -26.18 -8.90 7.99
CA TYR A 540 -27.36 -9.54 8.61
C TYR A 540 -28.52 -9.70 7.61
N PHE A 541 -28.78 -8.68 6.79
CA PHE A 541 -29.81 -8.75 5.74
C PHE A 541 -29.35 -9.46 4.47
N SER A 542 -28.17 -10.10 4.49
CA SER A 542 -27.54 -10.73 3.32
C SER A 542 -27.42 -9.78 2.12
N LYS A 543 -27.33 -8.47 2.39
CA LYS A 543 -27.06 -7.45 1.38
C LYS A 543 -25.58 -7.09 1.48
N SER A 544 -24.84 -7.29 0.40
CA SER A 544 -23.46 -6.81 0.28
C SER A 544 -23.46 -5.60 -0.63
N SER A 545 -22.76 -4.55 -0.23
CA SER A 545 -22.53 -3.41 -1.11
C SER A 545 -21.47 -3.79 -2.14
N PRO A 546 -21.74 -3.58 -3.44
CA PRO A 546 -20.89 -4.12 -4.51
C PRO A 546 -19.47 -3.55 -4.50
N HIS A 547 -19.28 -2.32 -4.01
CA HIS A 547 -17.99 -1.66 -3.91
C HIS A 547 -17.15 -2.09 -2.71
N ILE A 548 -17.57 -3.09 -1.93
CA ILE A 548 -16.85 -3.57 -0.74
C ILE A 548 -16.33 -4.99 -0.96
N LEU A 549 -15.02 -5.17 -0.87
CA LEU A 549 -14.41 -6.50 -0.88
C LEU A 549 -14.44 -7.11 0.53
N HIS A 550 -15.17 -8.22 0.68
CA HIS A 550 -15.27 -8.97 1.93
C HIS A 550 -14.23 -10.10 2.06
N SER A 551 -14.00 -10.81 0.95
CA SER A 551 -13.13 -11.97 0.85
C SER A 551 -12.57 -12.04 -0.56
N LEU A 552 -11.33 -12.48 -0.68
CA LEU A 552 -10.65 -12.71 -1.94
C LEU A 552 -10.41 -14.21 -2.11
N ARG A 553 -10.76 -14.75 -3.27
CA ARG A 553 -10.45 -16.12 -3.65
C ARG A 553 -9.31 -16.11 -4.66
N MET A 554 -8.28 -16.91 -4.42
CA MET A 554 -7.16 -17.08 -5.34
C MET A 554 -6.92 -18.57 -5.60
N ASP A 555 -6.50 -18.86 -6.81
CA ASP A 555 -6.17 -20.21 -7.24
C ASP A 555 -4.64 -20.36 -7.19
N LEU A 556 -4.20 -21.39 -6.47
CA LEU A 556 -2.81 -21.77 -6.30
C LEU A 556 -2.53 -23.10 -7.02
N PRO A 557 -1.26 -23.41 -7.31
CA PRO A 557 -0.91 -24.69 -7.91
C PRO A 557 -1.40 -25.91 -7.08
N PRO A 558 -1.65 -27.06 -7.71
CA PRO A 558 -1.93 -28.31 -7.01
C PRO A 558 -0.66 -28.85 -6.32
N GLY A 559 -0.81 -29.60 -5.22
CA GLY A 559 0.31 -30.23 -4.52
C GLY A 559 1.20 -29.25 -3.74
N ILE A 560 0.62 -28.13 -3.31
CA ILE A 560 1.29 -27.14 -2.45
C ILE A 560 1.15 -27.49 -0.98
N ASN A 561 2.15 -27.09 -0.20
CA ASN A 561 2.28 -27.38 1.22
C ASN A 561 2.65 -26.09 1.96
N ASN A 562 2.53 -26.07 3.30
CA ASN A 562 3.00 -24.98 4.17
C ASN A 562 2.53 -23.58 3.75
N VAL A 563 1.27 -23.44 3.31
CA VAL A 563 0.75 -22.14 2.90
C VAL A 563 0.65 -21.20 4.09
N TYR A 564 1.24 -20.01 3.98
CA TYR A 564 1.19 -18.96 4.97
C TYR A 564 0.64 -17.66 4.39
N TYR A 565 -0.10 -16.93 5.21
CA TYR A 565 -0.70 -15.67 4.85
C TYR A 565 -0.58 -14.69 6.02
N TYR A 566 0.14 -13.60 5.81
CA TYR A 566 0.36 -12.59 6.82
C TYR A 566 0.32 -11.18 6.23
N ASP A 567 0.09 -10.21 7.10
CA ASP A 567 0.09 -8.78 6.80
C ASP A 567 1.35 -8.16 7.43
N LEU A 568 1.66 -6.89 7.17
CA LEU A 568 2.83 -6.18 7.71
C LEU A 568 2.94 -6.26 9.24
N VAL A 569 1.81 -6.34 9.94
CA VAL A 569 1.75 -6.42 11.42
C VAL A 569 1.81 -7.87 11.93
N GLY A 570 1.76 -8.86 11.04
CA GLY A 570 1.89 -10.28 11.34
C GLY A 570 0.71 -11.12 10.83
N ASN A 571 0.66 -12.35 11.31
CA ASN A 571 -0.24 -13.40 10.82
C ASN A 571 -1.73 -12.99 10.84
N VAL A 572 -2.45 -13.42 9.81
CA VAL A 572 -3.90 -13.21 9.67
C VAL A 572 -4.58 -14.57 9.60
N SER A 573 -5.30 -14.93 10.66
CA SER A 573 -5.90 -16.26 10.80
C SER A 573 -7.19 -16.45 9.99
N THR A 574 -7.67 -15.42 9.31
CA THR A 574 -8.93 -15.44 8.55
C THR A 574 -8.69 -15.86 7.10
N SER A 575 -8.16 -17.07 6.91
CA SER A 575 -7.98 -17.72 5.63
C SER A 575 -8.52 -19.15 5.66
N ARG A 576 -8.90 -19.68 4.50
CA ARG A 576 -9.36 -21.06 4.31
C ARG A 576 -8.72 -21.61 3.05
N LEU A 577 -7.99 -22.71 3.19
CA LEU A 577 -7.33 -23.39 2.07
C LEU A 577 -8.07 -24.70 1.78
N ASN A 578 -8.34 -24.93 0.49
CA ASN A 578 -8.81 -26.21 -0.04
C ASN A 578 -7.72 -26.74 -0.98
N GLU A 579 -6.89 -27.65 -0.48
CA GLU A 579 -5.74 -28.19 -1.22
C GLU A 579 -6.19 -29.19 -2.29
N ALA A 580 -5.59 -29.08 -3.48
CA ALA A 580 -5.71 -30.10 -4.52
C ALA A 580 -4.47 -31.02 -4.49
N PRO A 581 -4.63 -32.34 -4.68
CA PRO A 581 -3.51 -33.26 -4.69
C PRO A 581 -2.57 -32.98 -5.87
N ALA A 582 -1.29 -33.31 -5.70
CA ALA A 582 -0.29 -33.15 -6.74
C ALA A 582 -0.63 -33.97 -7.98
N VAL A 583 -0.39 -33.39 -9.16
CA VAL A 583 -0.68 -34.03 -10.45
C VAL A 583 0.59 -34.72 -10.98
N PRO A 584 0.51 -35.98 -11.46
CA PRO A 584 1.65 -36.64 -12.10
C PRO A 584 2.12 -35.88 -13.36
N LYS A 585 3.43 -35.91 -13.62
CA LYS A 585 4.03 -35.26 -14.80
C LYS A 585 3.37 -35.75 -16.10
N GLY A 586 2.99 -34.81 -16.97
CA GLY A 586 2.37 -35.10 -18.27
C GLY A 586 0.85 -35.22 -18.26
N GLN A 587 0.17 -35.11 -17.11
CA GLN A 587 -1.29 -35.03 -17.03
C GLN A 587 -1.77 -33.58 -16.87
N PRO A 588 -2.90 -33.20 -17.49
CA PRO A 588 -3.45 -31.86 -17.32
C PRO A 588 -3.95 -31.65 -15.88
N VAL A 589 -3.72 -30.44 -15.35
CA VAL A 589 -4.24 -30.04 -14.03
C VAL A 589 -5.77 -30.00 -14.08
N ARG A 590 -6.42 -30.89 -13.31
CA ARG A 590 -7.89 -30.97 -13.26
C ARG A 590 -8.51 -29.91 -12.36
N LYS A 591 -7.86 -29.60 -11.23
CA LYS A 591 -8.34 -28.64 -10.23
C LYS A 591 -7.14 -27.96 -9.55
N PRO A 592 -7.12 -26.63 -9.45
CA PRO A 592 -6.13 -25.92 -8.63
C PRO A 592 -6.44 -26.05 -7.14
N SER A 593 -5.45 -25.79 -6.29
CA SER A 593 -5.69 -25.55 -4.86
C SER A 593 -6.32 -24.17 -4.72
N VAL A 594 -7.31 -24.01 -3.84
CA VAL A 594 -8.04 -22.74 -3.73
C VAL A 594 -7.86 -22.18 -2.34
N ILE A 595 -7.39 -20.93 -2.24
CA ILE A 595 -7.34 -20.19 -0.98
C ILE A 595 -8.38 -19.06 -0.97
N GLU A 596 -9.22 -19.05 0.05
CA GLU A 596 -10.13 -17.96 0.36
C GLU A 596 -9.51 -17.16 1.51
N ILE A 597 -9.22 -15.90 1.27
CA ILE A 597 -8.59 -14.97 2.20
C ILE A 597 -9.58 -13.89 2.58
N LYS A 598 -9.68 -13.58 3.87
CA LYS A 598 -10.44 -12.44 4.37
C LYS A 598 -9.46 -11.42 4.95
N PRO A 599 -9.33 -10.22 4.36
CA PRO A 599 -8.54 -9.14 4.92
C PRO A 599 -9.01 -8.77 6.34
N ARG A 600 -8.12 -8.12 7.13
CA ARG A 600 -8.43 -7.72 8.52
C ARG A 600 -9.62 -6.75 8.62
N TYR A 601 -9.81 -5.95 7.59
CA TYR A 601 -10.91 -5.00 7.43
C TYR A 601 -11.51 -5.15 6.03
N PRO A 602 -12.81 -4.88 5.85
CA PRO A 602 -13.41 -4.87 4.52
C PRO A 602 -12.71 -3.81 3.64
N LEU A 603 -12.42 -4.14 2.39
CA LEU A 603 -11.77 -3.21 1.47
C LEU A 603 -12.84 -2.36 0.77
N LEU A 604 -13.06 -1.14 1.25
CA LEU A 604 -13.91 -0.18 0.55
C LEU A 604 -13.14 0.51 -0.57
N GLY A 605 -13.86 1.15 -1.49
CA GLY A 605 -13.25 1.90 -2.58
C GLY A 605 -12.28 2.97 -2.06
N GLY A 606 -11.12 3.04 -2.70
CA GLY A 606 -10.00 3.90 -2.32
C GLY A 606 -9.09 3.33 -1.23
N TRP A 607 -9.39 2.17 -0.63
CA TRP A 607 -8.54 1.57 0.39
C TRP A 607 -7.52 0.62 -0.21
N ASN A 608 -6.36 0.52 0.43
CA ASN A 608 -5.31 -0.45 0.12
C ASN A 608 -5.24 -1.54 1.20
N TYR A 609 -4.72 -2.70 0.83
CA TYR A 609 -4.34 -3.76 1.75
C TYR A 609 -3.12 -4.48 1.23
N THR A 610 -2.09 -4.48 2.06
CA THR A 610 -0.82 -5.11 1.75
C THR A 610 -0.76 -6.43 2.49
N PHE A 611 -0.46 -7.51 1.79
CA PHE A 611 -0.29 -8.81 2.41
C PHE A 611 0.74 -9.63 1.69
N THR A 612 1.19 -10.66 2.36
CA THR A 612 2.11 -11.64 1.83
C THR A 612 1.46 -13.01 1.87
N LEU A 613 1.49 -13.69 0.74
CA LEU A 613 1.04 -15.06 0.57
C LEU A 613 2.23 -15.90 0.12
N GLY A 614 2.57 -16.94 0.86
CA GLY A 614 3.61 -17.86 0.44
C GLY A 614 3.22 -19.31 0.62
N TRP A 615 3.87 -20.18 -0.14
CA TRP A 615 3.66 -21.62 -0.10
C TRP A 615 4.90 -22.36 -0.62
N ASP A 616 5.04 -23.61 -0.18
CA ASP A 616 6.03 -24.53 -0.69
C ASP A 616 5.40 -25.46 -1.74
N ALA A 617 6.17 -25.81 -2.76
CA ALA A 617 5.91 -26.93 -3.65
C ALA A 617 7.10 -27.90 -3.65
N ASP A 618 6.87 -29.18 -3.85
CA ASP A 618 7.96 -30.15 -3.95
C ASP A 618 8.75 -29.94 -5.26
N LEU A 619 10.07 -29.78 -5.14
CA LEU A 619 10.96 -29.58 -6.29
C LEU A 619 10.88 -30.76 -7.25
N ALA A 620 10.65 -31.99 -6.77
CA ALA A 620 10.52 -33.16 -7.64
C ALA A 620 9.32 -33.08 -8.59
N HIS A 621 8.26 -32.36 -8.20
CA HIS A 621 7.06 -32.17 -8.99
C HIS A 621 7.22 -31.05 -10.01
N VAL A 622 7.86 -29.95 -9.62
CA VAL A 622 8.01 -28.74 -10.45
C VAL A 622 9.23 -28.80 -11.38
N ALA A 623 10.30 -29.48 -10.97
CA ALA A 623 11.52 -29.59 -11.77
C ALA A 623 11.55 -30.86 -12.64
N GLY A 624 11.82 -30.70 -13.92
CA GLY A 624 12.29 -31.76 -14.82
C GLY A 624 13.81 -31.92 -14.71
N TYR A 625 14.30 -33.16 -14.80
CA TYR A 625 15.74 -33.44 -14.89
C TYR A 625 16.03 -34.25 -16.15
N ASN A 626 16.90 -33.72 -17.00
CA ASN A 626 17.35 -34.41 -18.19
C ASN A 626 18.65 -35.17 -17.90
N LYS A 627 18.59 -36.50 -17.87
CA LYS A 627 19.73 -37.36 -17.55
C LYS A 627 20.86 -37.28 -18.59
N SER A 628 20.57 -36.97 -19.86
CA SER A 628 21.59 -36.93 -20.91
C SER A 628 22.41 -35.64 -20.89
N SER A 629 21.78 -34.50 -20.62
CA SER A 629 22.45 -33.19 -20.58
C SER A 629 22.83 -32.73 -19.17
N GLY A 630 22.31 -33.39 -18.12
CA GLY A 630 22.54 -33.02 -16.72
C GLY A 630 21.84 -31.72 -16.31
N GLU A 631 20.86 -31.26 -17.09
CA GLU A 631 20.14 -30.01 -16.88
C GLU A 631 18.86 -30.20 -16.07
N TYR A 632 18.57 -29.22 -15.23
CA TYR A 632 17.31 -29.06 -14.53
C TYR A 632 16.47 -28.01 -15.25
N THR A 633 15.21 -28.32 -15.52
CA THR A 633 14.22 -27.39 -16.07
C THR A 633 13.15 -27.15 -15.01
N VAL A 634 12.94 -25.90 -14.62
CA VAL A 634 11.95 -25.54 -13.60
C VAL A 634 10.90 -24.63 -14.21
N GLU A 635 9.64 -24.96 -13.95
CA GLU A 635 8.48 -24.19 -14.37
C GLU A 635 8.07 -23.24 -13.24
N VAL A 636 8.02 -21.94 -13.52
CA VAL A 636 7.68 -20.90 -12.54
C VAL A 636 6.56 -20.02 -13.10
N PRO A 637 5.36 -20.03 -12.51
CA PRO A 637 4.31 -19.10 -12.92
C PRO A 637 4.74 -17.64 -12.74
N VAL A 638 4.39 -16.77 -13.67
CA VAL A 638 4.73 -15.34 -13.60
C VAL A 638 4.06 -14.67 -12.39
N MET A 639 2.79 -14.97 -12.15
CA MET A 639 2.02 -14.41 -11.03
C MET A 639 0.89 -15.35 -10.57
N THR A 640 0.34 -15.13 -9.37
CA THR A 640 -0.91 -15.73 -8.91
C THR A 640 -2.06 -14.91 -9.46
N ALA A 641 -2.94 -15.54 -10.23
CA ALA A 641 -4.05 -14.84 -10.86
C ALA A 641 -5.07 -14.37 -9.81
N ILE A 642 -5.37 -13.07 -9.83
CA ILE A 642 -6.48 -12.47 -9.09
C ILE A 642 -7.61 -12.17 -10.10
N PRO A 643 -8.76 -12.87 -10.02
CA PRO A 643 -9.86 -12.65 -10.93
C PRO A 643 -10.35 -11.18 -10.92
N GLY A 644 -10.51 -10.60 -12.11
CA GLY A 644 -10.98 -9.23 -12.27
C GLY A 644 -10.03 -8.13 -11.81
N ALA A 645 -8.75 -8.41 -11.54
CA ALA A 645 -7.76 -7.41 -11.18
C ALA A 645 -6.67 -7.23 -12.25
N VAL A 646 -6.29 -5.97 -12.49
CA VAL A 646 -5.08 -5.59 -13.23
C VAL A 646 -3.90 -5.55 -12.27
N VAL A 647 -2.73 -6.02 -12.72
CA VAL A 647 -1.47 -5.88 -11.97
C VAL A 647 -0.62 -4.81 -12.65
N ASN A 648 -0.49 -3.65 -12.00
CA ASN A 648 0.13 -2.47 -12.62
C ASN A 648 1.65 -2.64 -12.73
N ASN A 649 2.30 -3.08 -11.64
CA ASN A 649 3.72 -3.37 -11.61
C ASN A 649 3.93 -4.76 -11.01
N LEU A 650 4.72 -5.60 -11.70
CA LEU A 650 5.13 -6.90 -11.22
C LEU A 650 6.64 -7.04 -11.31
N GLU A 651 7.26 -7.35 -10.18
CA GLU A 651 8.67 -7.73 -10.06
C GLU A 651 8.74 -9.22 -9.74
N VAL A 652 9.34 -10.02 -10.61
CA VAL A 652 9.54 -11.47 -10.39
C VAL A 652 11.01 -11.73 -10.13
N LYS A 653 11.32 -12.33 -8.99
CA LYS A 653 12.67 -12.74 -8.57
C LYS A 653 12.76 -14.25 -8.47
N ILE A 654 13.50 -14.89 -9.36
CA ILE A 654 13.74 -16.33 -9.34
C ILE A 654 15.15 -16.58 -8.79
N VAL A 655 15.25 -17.13 -7.58
CA VAL A 655 16.51 -17.45 -6.90
C VAL A 655 16.86 -18.92 -7.13
N LEU A 656 17.97 -19.14 -7.83
CA LEU A 656 18.50 -20.46 -8.14
C LEU A 656 19.38 -21.01 -6.99
N PRO A 657 19.67 -22.32 -6.95
CA PRO A 657 20.60 -22.87 -5.96
C PRO A 657 22.02 -22.30 -6.11
N GLU A 658 22.78 -22.26 -5.00
CA GLU A 658 24.19 -21.87 -5.00
C GLU A 658 25.00 -22.82 -5.90
N GLY A 659 25.82 -22.25 -6.79
CA GLY A 659 26.59 -23.04 -7.77
C GLY A 659 25.83 -23.44 -9.04
N ALA A 660 24.64 -22.89 -9.28
CA ALA A 660 23.96 -23.01 -10.57
C ALA A 660 24.78 -22.35 -11.70
N THR A 661 24.93 -23.05 -12.81
CA THR A 661 25.69 -22.66 -14.01
C THR A 661 24.84 -22.87 -15.27
N ASP A 662 25.26 -22.31 -16.40
CA ASP A 662 24.57 -22.45 -17.71
C ASP A 662 23.07 -22.11 -17.63
N ILE A 663 22.76 -20.89 -17.17
CA ILE A 663 21.39 -20.45 -16.93
C ILE A 663 20.76 -19.98 -18.24
N GLU A 664 19.72 -20.68 -18.70
CA GLU A 664 18.86 -20.27 -19.81
C GLU A 664 17.43 -20.01 -19.31
N VAL A 665 16.79 -19.00 -19.87
CA VAL A 665 15.45 -18.56 -19.48
C VAL A 665 14.58 -18.46 -20.71
N ILE A 666 13.43 -19.12 -20.68
CA ILE A 666 12.41 -19.04 -21.71
C ILE A 666 11.18 -18.37 -21.08
N THR A 667 10.88 -17.16 -21.52
CA THR A 667 9.68 -16.43 -21.08
C THR A 667 8.54 -16.59 -22.09
N PRO A 668 7.28 -16.65 -21.63
CA PRO A 668 6.12 -16.80 -22.52
C PRO A 668 5.87 -15.55 -23.37
N TYR A 669 6.23 -14.38 -22.87
CA TYR A 669 6.18 -13.10 -23.54
C TYR A 669 7.37 -12.24 -23.06
N PRO A 670 7.80 -11.21 -23.81
CA PRO A 670 8.96 -10.40 -23.44
C PRO A 670 8.69 -9.60 -22.16
N ALA A 671 9.63 -9.64 -21.22
CA ALA A 671 9.65 -8.75 -20.06
C ALA A 671 10.07 -7.33 -20.46
N ARG A 672 9.67 -6.32 -19.68
CA ARG A 672 10.10 -4.94 -19.91
C ARG A 672 11.61 -4.78 -19.66
N ALA A 673 12.09 -5.42 -18.61
CA ALA A 673 13.50 -5.52 -18.28
C ALA A 673 13.77 -6.88 -17.64
N MET A 674 14.98 -7.40 -17.91
CA MET A 674 15.48 -8.64 -17.33
C MET A 674 16.96 -8.47 -17.02
N TRP A 675 17.37 -8.83 -15.80
CA TRP A 675 18.78 -8.79 -15.41
C TRP A 675 19.10 -9.88 -14.38
N LEU A 676 20.39 -10.16 -14.24
CA LEU A 676 20.91 -11.10 -13.24
C LEU A 676 21.35 -10.31 -12.00
N ASP A 677 20.95 -10.80 -10.85
CA ASP A 677 21.30 -10.30 -9.53
C ASP A 677 21.86 -11.43 -8.66
N LYS A 678 22.38 -11.09 -7.48
CA LYS A 678 22.96 -12.02 -6.54
C LYS A 678 22.19 -11.98 -5.22
N HIS A 679 21.55 -13.09 -4.88
CA HIS A 679 20.82 -13.24 -3.63
C HIS A 679 21.68 -13.96 -2.57
N THR A 680 21.77 -13.40 -1.37
CA THR A 680 22.50 -14.00 -0.26
C THR A 680 21.53 -14.36 0.85
N THR A 681 21.45 -15.65 1.19
CA THR A 681 20.67 -16.13 2.34
C THR A 681 21.55 -16.98 3.27
N TYR A 682 20.92 -17.65 4.24
CA TYR A 682 21.60 -18.45 5.25
C TYR A 682 22.48 -19.54 4.62
N LEU A 683 23.69 -19.69 5.19
CA LEU A 683 24.68 -20.70 4.81
C LEU A 683 25.16 -20.64 3.35
N ASP A 684 24.94 -19.52 2.66
CA ASP A 684 25.53 -19.32 1.34
C ASP A 684 26.96 -18.74 1.49
N THR A 685 27.90 -19.28 0.71
CA THR A 685 29.31 -18.84 0.76
C THR A 685 29.66 -17.87 -0.37
N VAL A 686 29.27 -18.22 -1.60
CA VAL A 686 29.42 -17.36 -2.77
C VAL A 686 28.17 -16.53 -2.97
N GLY A 687 26.99 -17.04 -2.60
CA GLY A 687 25.70 -16.42 -2.90
C GLY A 687 25.04 -17.08 -4.12
N ARG A 688 23.73 -16.92 -4.22
CA ARG A 688 22.88 -17.55 -5.22
C ARG A 688 22.62 -16.63 -6.41
N PRO A 689 22.67 -17.14 -7.65
CA PRO A 689 22.23 -16.35 -8.80
C PRO A 689 20.71 -16.16 -8.73
N ALA A 690 20.26 -14.93 -8.93
CA ALA A 690 18.86 -14.57 -8.99
C ALA A 690 18.56 -13.89 -10.33
N ILE A 691 17.45 -14.28 -10.98
CA ILE A 691 17.00 -13.66 -12.22
C ILE A 691 15.84 -12.75 -11.87
N MET A 692 15.93 -11.49 -12.30
CA MET A 692 14.92 -10.45 -12.06
C MET A 692 14.17 -10.14 -13.35
N PHE A 693 12.85 -10.03 -13.25
CA PHE A 693 11.98 -9.61 -14.35
C PHE A 693 11.09 -8.46 -13.89
N GLU A 694 10.96 -7.45 -14.75
CA GLU A 694 9.97 -6.39 -14.60
C GLU A 694 8.89 -6.51 -15.66
N TYR A 695 7.63 -6.46 -15.20
CA TYR A 695 6.46 -6.41 -16.04
C TYR A 695 5.53 -5.27 -15.62
N LYS A 696 4.70 -4.83 -16.57
CA LYS A 696 3.76 -3.73 -16.37
C LYS A 696 2.40 -4.06 -16.97
N ASP A 697 1.35 -3.59 -16.32
CA ASP A 697 -0.04 -3.64 -16.81
C ASP A 697 -0.48 -5.07 -17.21
N LEU A 698 -0.24 -6.05 -16.33
CA LEU A 698 -0.57 -7.45 -16.56
C LEU A 698 -2.03 -7.78 -16.20
N THR A 699 -2.53 -8.84 -16.82
CA THR A 699 -3.90 -9.35 -16.68
C THR A 699 -3.89 -10.86 -16.53
N ILE A 700 -5.03 -11.49 -16.22
CA ILE A 700 -5.11 -12.94 -15.98
C ILE A 700 -4.54 -13.78 -17.14
N LYS A 701 -4.65 -13.31 -18.40
CA LYS A 701 -4.08 -14.00 -19.57
C LYS A 701 -2.54 -14.10 -19.54
N HIS A 702 -1.90 -13.23 -18.77
CA HIS A 702 -0.46 -13.19 -18.56
C HIS A 702 0.02 -14.10 -17.41
N ALA A 703 -0.89 -14.79 -16.71
CA ALA A 703 -0.55 -15.79 -15.71
C ALA A 703 -0.06 -17.11 -16.37
N GLN A 704 0.96 -17.00 -17.21
CA GLN A 704 1.66 -18.10 -17.87
C GLN A 704 2.97 -18.41 -17.13
N ASN A 705 3.70 -19.42 -17.57
CA ASN A 705 4.87 -19.93 -16.86
C ASN A 705 6.17 -19.57 -17.58
N ILE A 706 7.18 -19.17 -16.79
CA ILE A 706 8.58 -19.00 -17.19
C ILE A 706 9.27 -20.34 -17.00
N TYR A 707 10.08 -20.76 -17.97
CA TYR A 707 10.93 -21.94 -17.83
C TYR A 707 12.37 -21.49 -17.60
N VAL A 708 12.99 -22.02 -16.55
CA VAL A 708 14.40 -21.77 -16.24
C VAL A 708 15.17 -23.08 -16.31
N ILE A 709 16.19 -23.10 -17.15
CA ILE A 709 17.07 -24.23 -17.39
C ILE A 709 18.43 -23.91 -16.77
N TYR A 710 18.98 -24.83 -15.99
CA TYR A 710 20.30 -24.64 -15.36
C TYR A 710 20.99 -25.98 -15.08
N ARG A 711 22.32 -25.96 -14.94
CA ARG A 711 23.11 -27.08 -14.43
C ARG A 711 23.55 -26.87 -12.99
N LEU A 712 23.51 -27.96 -12.23
CA LEU A 712 24.02 -28.02 -10.86
C LEU A 712 24.93 -29.24 -10.70
N SER A 713 26.20 -29.00 -10.39
CA SER A 713 27.17 -30.07 -10.17
C SER A 713 26.96 -30.74 -8.81
N ALA A 714 27.17 -32.06 -8.73
CA ALA A 714 27.04 -32.81 -7.48
C ALA A 714 27.95 -32.28 -6.35
N LYS A 715 29.09 -31.67 -6.70
CA LYS A 715 30.02 -31.06 -5.73
C LYS A 715 29.40 -29.88 -4.98
N GLU A 716 28.54 -29.10 -5.65
CA GLU A 716 27.94 -27.91 -5.07
C GLU A 716 26.92 -28.27 -3.97
N HIS A 717 26.30 -29.45 -4.03
CA HIS A 717 25.48 -29.94 -2.92
C HIS A 717 26.29 -30.04 -1.62
N PHE A 718 27.52 -30.55 -1.66
CA PHE A 718 28.35 -30.73 -0.45
C PHE A 718 29.00 -29.43 0.07
N ARG A 719 28.91 -28.34 -0.67
CA ARG A 719 29.53 -27.06 -0.32
C ARG A 719 29.06 -26.53 1.03
N LYS A 720 27.75 -26.58 1.30
CA LYS A 720 27.17 -26.05 2.55
C LYS A 720 27.63 -26.84 3.79
N PRO A 721 27.51 -28.18 3.83
CA PRO A 721 28.09 -28.97 4.92
C PRO A 721 29.59 -28.76 5.11
N PHE A 722 30.35 -28.64 4.02
CA PHE A 722 31.79 -28.40 4.09
C PHE A 722 32.11 -27.05 4.72
N ALA A 723 31.40 -25.99 4.32
CA ALA A 723 31.58 -24.65 4.88
C ALA A 723 31.29 -24.63 6.40
N VAL A 724 30.19 -25.24 6.83
CA VAL A 724 29.85 -25.36 8.26
C VAL A 724 30.92 -26.16 9.01
N SER A 725 31.33 -27.30 8.45
CA SER A 725 32.37 -28.16 9.05
C SER A 725 33.71 -27.43 9.17
N ALA A 726 34.09 -26.64 8.16
CA ALA A 726 35.32 -25.86 8.18
C ALA A 726 35.31 -24.80 9.29
N VAL A 727 34.17 -24.14 9.54
CA VAL A 727 34.03 -23.17 10.64
C VAL A 727 34.17 -23.85 11.99
N PHE A 728 33.48 -24.97 12.21
CA PHE A 728 33.62 -25.74 13.47
C PHE A 728 35.03 -26.28 13.66
N PHE A 729 35.64 -26.82 12.60
CA PHE A 729 37.00 -27.34 12.65
C PHE A 729 38.02 -26.23 12.92
N GLY A 730 37.85 -25.06 12.32
CA GLY A 730 38.65 -23.87 12.59
C GLY A 730 38.53 -23.43 14.06
N PHE A 731 37.32 -23.47 14.63
CA PHE A 731 37.12 -23.21 16.06
C PHE A 731 37.87 -24.22 16.94
N PHE A 732 37.80 -25.52 16.63
CA PHE A 732 38.53 -26.54 17.38
C PHE A 732 40.05 -26.36 17.27
N ILE A 733 40.59 -26.10 16.08
CA ILE A 733 42.02 -25.78 15.89
C ILE A 733 42.40 -24.55 16.70
N PHE A 734 41.59 -23.48 16.65
CA PHE A 734 41.85 -22.27 17.40
C PHE A 734 41.91 -22.55 18.91
N THR A 735 40.95 -23.28 19.47
CA THR A 735 40.98 -23.67 20.88
C THR A 735 42.19 -24.54 21.23
N PHE A 736 42.60 -25.44 20.32
CA PHE A 736 43.79 -26.26 20.49
C PHE A 736 45.06 -25.41 20.54
N VAL A 737 45.20 -24.44 19.63
CA VAL A 737 46.33 -23.51 19.59
C VAL A 737 46.36 -22.62 20.82
N VAL A 738 45.23 -22.02 21.21
CA VAL A 738 45.13 -21.17 22.40
C VAL A 738 45.53 -21.95 23.66
N ARG A 739 45.13 -23.22 23.79
CA ARG A 739 45.53 -24.07 24.91
C ARG A 739 47.03 -24.38 24.92
N ARG A 740 47.71 -24.33 23.78
CA ARG A 740 49.16 -24.57 23.65
C ARG A 740 49.99 -23.31 23.90
N ILE A 741 49.39 -22.13 23.86
CA ILE A 741 50.08 -20.87 24.15
C ILE A 741 50.17 -20.71 25.67
N ASP A 742 51.38 -20.82 26.19
CA ASP A 742 51.68 -20.55 27.60
C ASP A 742 51.88 -19.04 27.80
N LEU A 743 50.93 -18.39 28.48
CA LEU A 743 50.98 -16.96 28.81
C LEU A 743 51.55 -16.69 30.21
N THR A 744 52.24 -17.66 30.82
CA THR A 744 52.84 -17.46 32.15
C THR A 744 54.09 -16.59 32.08
N ILE A 745 54.09 -15.49 32.84
CA ILE A 745 55.18 -14.49 32.87
C ILE A 745 56.38 -14.99 33.69
N HIS A 746 56.12 -15.77 34.75
CA HIS A 746 57.16 -16.38 35.58
C HIS A 746 57.00 -17.90 35.57
N LYS A 747 57.96 -18.57 34.93
CA LYS A 747 58.02 -20.03 34.88
C LYS A 747 58.52 -20.53 36.24
N LYS A 748 57.63 -21.04 37.10
CA LYS A 748 58.03 -21.72 38.35
C LYS A 748 58.94 -22.90 37.97
N GLN A 749 60.20 -22.87 38.39
CA GLN A 749 61.09 -24.03 38.31
C GLN A 749 60.42 -25.18 39.08
N LYS A 750 60.23 -26.31 38.41
CA LYS A 750 59.79 -27.54 39.07
C LYS A 750 60.90 -27.95 40.04
N THR A 751 60.61 -27.94 41.33
CA THR A 751 61.41 -28.66 42.32
C THR A 751 61.34 -30.14 41.97
N ALA A 752 62.51 -30.75 41.77
CA ALA A 752 62.71 -32.13 41.37
C ALA A 752 62.11 -33.12 42.38
#